data_AF-D3BTH0-F1
#
_entry.id   AF-D3BTH0-F1
#
_cell.length_a   1.000
_cell.length_b   1.000
_cell.length_c   1.000
_cell.angle_alpha   90.00
_cell.angle_beta   90.00
_cell.angle_gamma   90.00
#
_symmetry.space_group_name_H-M   'P 1'
#
loop_
_entity.id
_entity.type
_entity.pdbx_description
1 polymer ?
#
loop_
_entity_poly.entity_id
_entity_poly.type
_entity_poly.pdbx_seq_one_letter_code
_entity_poly.pdbx_strand_id
1 'polypeptide(L)'
;MSEVSNTPFVDPKDTNYHNEGMFYRWVYDQIDFGSLTFLVDVSSSISNEAFILTKKTIEGFISAFPPIPMKIISFGKEAQIVISEETDKTKLHTAVENFARKIENTYSDGFINKITRSFKKEETNMIPAINLCIEGIDINNPKTGLVLLITDGKPTDDPTEKITRLLKEKVEVITIGIGNQTMKTFFSNHFKNQKKYYIESFSMVNTAIKSIMSVADIDLPFIVRFLQGTSTYHSPTDRFLPLIVEIIQSTTNDGKEIKDIAIQFMSNEFYKGNNIRFDKPLEYEVPVRKTMNLHTNVGSSINKFSTQIFFELTYNKGKYKGYFNLDSAWLSKIFKTLFPLNICVLGLVGHGGNKINDKVFNTFGSCDHVTRSYTKTSIAEIIRDLIVNKTQVTQDIIDNIKINLWDSYGFKTSIPCDKFIKFAARGMLPKDIDYKFDLASFESKERDDESAIHSFVFAMSVLAFQIEEEIAYYNLLFKLCSEQGISPILVITNLDRLNPVELQSTLNTKLDMLNIEKENIFYGDSYINGNNTRDPAKDQIYISILLKAIEIGETTRVNQQKRRITKENAAKARLDNNNNNNNGVNQSIPKPQSPNTSSQFLINVKFKNESKLINFNENSTLTDLQTITSKAFGFKPSQYRFELDNQILNIDDSRLLDVMKNREKKTILIQKINL
;
A
#
# COMPACT_ATOMS: atom_id res chain seq x y z
N MET A 1 23.39 54.71 5.22
CA MET A 1 24.12 53.72 4.39
C MET A 1 24.53 52.57 5.29
N SER A 2 23.72 51.53 5.31
CA SER A 2 24.01 50.23 5.90
C SER A 2 23.03 49.26 5.24
N GLU A 3 23.53 48.51 4.26
CA GLU A 3 22.74 47.52 3.51
C GLU A 3 22.41 46.35 4.43
N VAL A 4 21.11 46.15 4.65
CA VAL A 4 20.55 44.98 5.31
C VAL A 4 20.41 43.90 4.23
N SER A 5 21.18 42.83 4.35
CA SER A 5 21.09 41.66 3.48
C SER A 5 19.77 40.92 3.74
N ASN A 6 18.84 41.03 2.80
CA ASN A 6 17.64 40.20 2.74
C ASN A 6 18.02 38.77 2.34
N THR A 7 18.15 37.88 3.32
CA THR A 7 18.02 36.43 3.09
C THR A 7 16.53 36.08 2.99
N PRO A 8 16.07 35.34 1.96
CA PRO A 8 14.66 34.99 1.83
C PRO A 8 14.28 33.97 2.89
N PHE A 9 13.38 34.37 3.78
CA PHE A 9 12.70 33.49 4.71
C PHE A 9 11.66 32.69 3.92
N VAL A 10 11.87 31.38 3.74
CA VAL A 10 10.91 30.49 3.08
C VAL A 10 9.79 30.18 4.09
N ASP A 11 8.55 30.48 3.69
CA ASP A 11 7.34 30.26 4.49
C ASP A 11 7.10 28.75 4.72
N PRO A 12 6.99 28.26 5.96
CA PRO A 12 6.72 26.86 6.28
C PRO A 12 5.35 26.33 5.77
N LYS A 13 4.52 27.18 5.16
CA LYS A 13 3.20 26.82 4.63
C LYS A 13 3.17 26.44 3.15
N ASP A 14 4.31 26.39 2.47
CA ASP A 14 4.35 25.97 1.07
C ASP A 14 4.16 24.43 0.97
N THR A 15 2.92 24.00 0.76
CA THR A 15 2.49 22.58 0.70
C THR A 15 2.86 21.88 -0.62
N ASN A 16 3.78 22.43 -1.41
CA ASN A 16 4.16 21.92 -2.74
C ASN A 16 5.12 20.70 -2.73
N TYR A 17 5.42 20.09 -1.57
CA TYR A 17 6.43 19.04 -1.40
C TYR A 17 5.94 17.59 -1.58
N HIS A 18 4.79 17.35 -2.21
CA HIS A 18 4.19 16.00 -2.27
C HIS A 18 4.94 14.96 -3.13
N ASN A 19 5.96 15.35 -3.91
CA ASN A 19 6.76 14.41 -4.72
C ASN A 19 8.24 14.32 -4.29
N GLU A 20 8.65 15.00 -3.22
CA GLU A 20 10.00 14.91 -2.69
C GLU A 20 10.04 13.92 -1.53
N GLY A 21 10.66 12.76 -1.74
CA GLY A 21 11.00 11.85 -0.65
C GLY A 21 12.01 12.52 0.27
N MET A 22 11.54 13.31 1.24
CA MET A 22 12.39 13.86 2.28
C MET A 22 12.97 12.71 3.11
N PHE A 23 14.29 12.78 3.28
CA PHE A 23 15.12 11.87 4.06
C PHE A 23 14.60 11.76 5.51
N TYR A 24 14.16 10.57 5.91
CA TYR A 24 13.89 10.28 7.32
C TYR A 24 15.15 9.68 7.96
N ARG A 25 15.83 10.53 8.74
CA ARG A 25 17.16 10.35 9.36
C ARG A 25 17.13 9.41 10.56
N TRP A 26 17.34 8.11 10.37
CA TRP A 26 17.37 7.13 11.47
C TRP A 26 18.70 6.39 11.48
N VAL A 27 19.71 6.93 12.16
CA VAL A 27 20.98 6.22 12.35
C VAL A 27 20.98 5.52 13.71
N TYR A 28 20.97 4.20 13.64
CA TYR A 28 20.95 3.29 14.79
C TYR A 28 22.29 3.21 15.55
N ASP A 29 23.41 3.61 14.94
CA ASP A 29 24.76 3.28 15.44
C ASP A 29 25.41 4.38 16.31
N GLN A 30 24.72 5.50 16.59
CA GLN A 30 25.24 6.58 17.46
C GLN A 30 24.47 6.79 18.77
N ILE A 31 23.53 5.89 19.07
CA ILE A 31 22.82 5.93 20.35
C ILE A 31 23.73 5.31 21.43
N ASP A 32 24.48 6.15 22.15
CA ASP A 32 25.38 5.73 23.24
C ASP A 32 24.65 5.50 24.58
N PHE A 33 23.40 5.05 24.52
CA PHE A 33 22.65 4.70 25.72
C PHE A 33 22.82 3.22 26.07
N GLY A 34 23.02 2.95 27.36
CA GLY A 34 23.14 1.59 27.90
C GLY A 34 21.80 0.92 28.14
N SER A 35 20.73 1.71 28.31
CA SER A 35 19.36 1.26 28.54
C SER A 35 18.35 2.37 28.25
N LEU A 36 17.07 2.00 28.07
CA LEU A 36 15.96 2.93 27.87
C LEU A 36 14.79 2.58 28.79
N THR A 37 14.34 3.52 29.62
CA THR A 37 13.15 3.35 30.47
C THR A 37 12.04 4.30 30.05
N PHE A 38 10.85 3.77 29.79
CA PHE A 38 9.64 4.57 29.57
C PHE A 38 8.88 4.70 30.88
N LEU A 39 8.65 5.95 31.31
CA LEU A 39 7.70 6.28 32.37
C LEU A 39 6.42 6.79 31.70
N VAL A 40 5.36 6.00 31.78
CA VAL A 40 4.12 6.21 31.01
C VAL A 40 2.97 6.49 31.95
N ASP A 41 2.44 7.70 31.89
CA ASP A 41 1.23 8.06 32.61
C ASP A 41 0.02 7.30 32.03
N VAL A 42 -0.76 6.68 32.90
CA VAL A 42 -2.00 5.93 32.58
C VAL A 42 -3.18 6.40 33.40
N SER A 43 -3.07 7.56 34.04
CA SER A 43 -4.14 8.15 34.85
C SER A 43 -5.42 8.41 34.03
N SER A 44 -6.55 8.51 34.72
CA SER A 44 -7.86 8.79 34.08
C SER A 44 -7.94 10.12 33.30
N SER A 45 -7.00 11.07 33.48
CA SER A 45 -6.95 12.29 32.65
C SER A 45 -6.59 11.99 31.20
N ILE A 46 -5.87 10.89 30.95
CA ILE A 46 -5.47 10.47 29.62
C ILE A 46 -6.66 9.78 28.94
N SER A 47 -7.13 10.32 27.82
CA SER A 47 -8.17 9.68 27.02
C SER A 47 -7.71 8.32 26.45
N ASN A 48 -8.66 7.45 26.06
CA ASN A 48 -8.30 6.17 25.43
C ASN A 48 -7.53 6.39 24.12
N GLU A 49 -7.93 7.39 23.33
CA GLU A 49 -7.25 7.79 22.10
C GLU A 49 -5.81 8.23 22.38
N ALA A 50 -5.61 9.04 23.42
CA ALA A 50 -4.30 9.47 23.87
C ALA A 50 -3.42 8.29 24.32
N PHE A 51 -3.98 7.36 25.08
CA PHE A 51 -3.26 6.17 25.53
C PHE A 51 -2.81 5.27 24.37
N ILE A 52 -3.67 5.07 23.35
CA ILE A 52 -3.32 4.34 22.13
C ILE A 52 -2.17 5.02 21.40
N LEU A 53 -2.17 6.36 21.31
CA LEU A 53 -1.07 7.11 20.68
C LEU A 53 0.25 6.99 21.47
N THR A 54 0.19 6.94 22.80
CA THR A 54 1.36 6.67 23.64
C THR A 54 1.92 5.28 23.42
N LYS A 55 1.08 4.25 23.26
CA LYS A 55 1.53 2.89 22.91
C LYS A 55 2.27 2.87 21.57
N LYS A 56 1.68 3.46 20.53
CA LYS A 56 2.32 3.61 19.22
C LYS A 56 3.64 4.38 19.28
N THR A 57 3.72 5.37 20.17
CA THR A 57 4.95 6.12 20.41
C THR A 57 6.05 5.20 20.93
N ILE A 58 5.74 4.40 21.96
CA ILE A 58 6.69 3.44 22.54
C ILE A 58 7.10 2.39 21.51
N GLU A 59 6.16 1.87 20.70
CA GLU A 59 6.46 0.94 19.59
C GLU A 59 7.42 1.56 18.56
N GLY A 60 7.21 2.85 18.24
CA GLY A 60 8.12 3.61 17.38
C GLY A 60 9.54 3.65 17.96
N PHE A 61 9.68 3.92 19.26
CA PHE A 61 10.98 3.88 19.94
C PHE A 61 11.61 2.49 19.97
N ILE A 62 10.85 1.43 20.28
CA ILE A 62 11.33 0.03 20.26
C ILE A 62 11.86 -0.33 18.87
N SER A 63 11.13 0.07 17.83
CA SER A 63 11.54 -0.13 16.42
C SER A 63 12.80 0.67 16.08
N ALA A 64 12.90 1.90 16.59
CA ALA A 64 13.95 2.87 16.29
C ALA A 64 15.27 2.67 17.05
N PHE A 65 15.26 2.05 18.22
CA PHE A 65 16.49 1.86 19.00
C PHE A 65 17.18 0.54 18.62
N PRO A 66 18.52 0.45 18.74
CA PRO A 66 19.21 -0.84 18.72
C PRO A 66 18.68 -1.74 19.86
N PRO A 67 18.91 -3.07 19.80
CA PRO A 67 18.52 -3.97 20.89
C PRO A 67 19.34 -3.68 22.15
N ILE A 68 18.85 -2.73 22.94
CA ILE A 68 19.33 -2.35 24.27
C ILE A 68 18.28 -2.77 25.30
N PRO A 69 18.67 -2.96 26.58
CA PRO A 69 17.70 -3.24 27.64
C PRO A 69 16.66 -2.12 27.73
N MET A 70 15.39 -2.47 27.55
CA MET A 70 14.26 -1.55 27.65
C MET A 70 13.34 -1.93 28.80
N LYS A 71 12.87 -0.92 29.54
CA LYS A 71 11.94 -1.05 30.65
C LYS A 71 10.72 -0.15 30.41
N ILE A 72 9.52 -0.66 30.66
CA ILE A 72 8.29 0.15 30.58
C ILE A 72 7.63 0.12 31.95
N ILE A 73 7.44 1.31 32.53
CA ILE A 73 6.78 1.51 33.82
C ILE A 73 5.56 2.37 33.56
N SER A 74 4.39 1.86 33.90
CA SER A 74 3.16 2.64 33.89
C SER A 74 2.93 3.28 35.25
N PHE A 75 2.32 4.46 35.29
CA PHE A 75 1.99 5.12 36.54
C PHE A 75 0.69 5.92 36.48
N GLY A 76 -0.03 5.96 37.61
CA GLY A 76 -1.25 6.73 37.83
C GLY A 76 -1.44 6.84 39.33
N LYS A 77 -2.48 6.18 39.86
CA LYS A 77 -2.62 5.99 41.32
C LYS A 77 -1.47 5.13 41.89
N GLU A 78 -1.09 4.09 41.16
CA GLU A 78 0.02 3.17 41.47
C GLU A 78 0.98 3.12 40.28
N ALA A 79 2.21 2.66 40.52
CA ALA A 79 3.18 2.37 39.45
C ALA A 79 3.39 0.87 39.28
N GLN A 80 3.50 0.41 38.04
CA GLN A 80 3.68 -0.99 37.70
C GLN A 80 4.73 -1.15 36.61
N ILE A 81 5.59 -2.17 36.75
CA ILE A 81 6.48 -2.60 35.66
C ILE A 81 5.65 -3.41 34.67
N VAL A 82 5.54 -2.92 33.44
CA VAL A 82 4.87 -3.59 32.31
C VAL A 82 5.82 -4.61 31.68
N ILE A 83 7.08 -4.22 31.49
CA ILE A 83 8.18 -5.09 31.08
C ILE A 83 9.49 -4.57 31.68
N SER A 84 10.39 -5.48 32.06
CA SER A 84 11.67 -5.17 32.70
C SER A 84 12.84 -5.62 31.85
N GLU A 85 13.72 -4.69 31.50
CA GLU A 85 15.06 -4.94 30.94
C GLU A 85 15.10 -5.93 29.76
N GLU A 86 14.09 -5.88 28.89
CA GLU A 86 14.00 -6.75 27.72
C GLU A 86 14.74 -6.13 26.52
N THR A 87 15.38 -6.99 25.72
CA THR A 87 16.13 -6.60 24.52
C THR A 87 15.49 -7.13 23.23
N ASP A 88 14.66 -8.17 23.35
CA ASP A 88 13.90 -8.75 22.24
C ASP A 88 12.75 -7.81 21.83
N LYS A 89 12.86 -7.27 20.61
CA LYS A 89 11.86 -6.35 20.06
C LYS A 89 10.48 -6.98 19.95
N THR A 90 10.37 -8.26 19.64
CA THR A 90 9.09 -8.95 19.53
C THR A 90 8.38 -8.97 20.87
N LYS A 91 9.10 -9.37 21.93
CA LYS A 91 8.55 -9.37 23.30
C LYS A 91 8.21 -7.97 23.78
N LEU A 92 9.02 -6.97 23.45
CA LEU A 92 8.74 -5.56 23.75
C LEU A 92 7.46 -5.09 23.06
N HIS A 93 7.30 -5.38 21.76
CA HIS A 93 6.08 -5.06 21.02
C HIS A 93 4.86 -5.77 21.62
N THR A 94 4.96 -7.07 21.94
CA THR A 94 3.89 -7.83 22.60
C THR A 94 3.54 -7.26 23.97
N ALA A 95 4.53 -6.81 24.76
CA ALA A 95 4.28 -6.20 26.05
C ALA A 95 3.57 -4.85 25.93
N VAL A 96 3.94 -4.04 24.94
CA VAL A 96 3.21 -2.81 24.62
C VAL A 96 1.81 -3.13 24.13
N GLU A 97 1.62 -4.11 23.25
CA GLU A 97 0.29 -4.51 22.76
C GLU A 97 -0.63 -4.93 23.91
N ASN A 98 -0.12 -5.74 24.86
CA ASN A 98 -0.86 -6.19 26.04
C ASN A 98 -0.94 -5.17 27.18
N PHE A 99 -0.22 -4.05 27.08
CA PHE A 99 -0.26 -2.96 28.04
C PHE A 99 -1.66 -2.35 28.07
N ALA A 100 -2.42 -2.66 29.12
CA ALA A 100 -3.78 -2.17 29.34
C ALA A 100 -3.79 -1.04 30.37
N ARG A 101 -4.66 -0.06 30.14
CA ARG A 101 -5.04 0.88 31.20
C ARG A 101 -5.93 0.13 32.19
N LYS A 102 -5.49 0.01 33.45
CA LYS A 102 -6.36 -0.48 34.54
C LYS A 102 -7.46 0.55 34.75
N ILE A 103 -8.55 0.44 34.02
CA ILE A 103 -9.78 1.16 34.30
C ILE A 103 -10.51 0.30 35.32
N GLU A 104 -10.57 0.72 36.59
CA GLU A 104 -11.48 0.12 37.57
C GLU A 104 -12.92 0.43 37.13
N ASN A 105 -13.45 -0.40 36.23
CA ASN A 105 -14.85 -0.38 35.86
C ASN A 105 -15.63 -1.08 36.97
N THR A 106 -16.00 -0.34 38.02
CA THR A 106 -17.05 -0.77 38.94
C THR A 106 -18.41 -0.64 38.23
N TYR A 107 -18.68 -1.54 37.29
CA TYR A 107 -20.01 -1.75 36.73
C TYR A 107 -20.55 -3.07 37.27
N SER A 108 -21.05 -3.03 38.52
CA SER A 108 -22.04 -4.01 38.95
C SER A 108 -23.39 -3.59 38.35
N ASP A 109 -23.93 -4.46 37.51
CA ASP A 109 -25.31 -4.59 37.04
C ASP A 109 -26.28 -3.41 37.21
N GLY A 110 -26.78 -2.96 36.04
CA GLY A 110 -28.14 -2.47 35.92
C GLY A 110 -28.32 -0.95 35.88
N PHE A 111 -29.14 -0.54 34.92
CA PHE A 111 -29.80 0.77 34.79
C PHE A 111 -29.00 1.94 34.19
N ILE A 112 -29.33 2.16 32.91
CA ILE A 112 -29.56 3.47 32.30
C ILE A 112 -30.23 4.40 33.33
N ASN A 113 -29.47 5.33 33.93
CA ASN A 113 -29.92 6.69 34.25
C ASN A 113 -28.81 7.55 34.89
N LYS A 114 -28.70 8.79 34.38
CA LYS A 114 -28.12 9.98 35.06
C LYS A 114 -26.60 10.00 35.30
N ILE A 115 -25.84 10.15 34.22
CA ILE A 115 -24.44 10.59 34.27
C ILE A 115 -24.40 12.09 34.62
N THR A 116 -24.37 12.40 35.91
CA THR A 116 -23.74 13.64 36.40
C THR A 116 -22.33 13.23 36.77
N ARG A 117 -21.36 13.55 35.91
CA ARG A 117 -19.94 13.16 36.06
C ARG A 117 -19.35 13.75 37.33
N SER A 118 -19.20 12.94 38.37
CA SER A 118 -18.15 13.11 39.38
C SER A 118 -17.20 11.92 39.29
N PHE A 119 -16.45 11.83 38.18
CA PHE A 119 -15.23 11.02 38.20
C PHE A 119 -14.31 11.71 39.20
N LYS A 120 -14.05 11.07 40.36
CA LYS A 120 -12.96 11.50 41.23
C LYS A 120 -11.71 11.42 40.37
N LYS A 121 -11.13 12.58 40.06
CA LYS A 121 -9.95 12.71 39.21
C LYS A 121 -8.86 11.82 39.81
N GLU A 122 -8.48 10.75 39.12
CA GLU A 122 -7.43 9.87 39.62
C GLU A 122 -6.10 10.63 39.68
N GLU A 123 -5.25 10.20 40.61
CA GLU A 123 -3.98 10.83 40.93
C GLU A 123 -2.89 10.48 39.91
N THR A 124 -1.91 11.38 39.75
CA THR A 124 -0.72 11.21 38.91
C THR A 124 0.48 11.07 39.86
N ASN A 125 0.65 9.92 40.51
CA ASN A 125 1.70 9.70 41.51
C ASN A 125 3.01 9.29 40.82
N MET A 126 3.98 10.21 40.77
CA MET A 126 5.25 10.01 40.06
C MET A 126 6.35 9.37 40.94
N ILE A 127 6.33 9.53 42.26
CA ILE A 127 7.35 9.00 43.19
C ILE A 127 7.51 7.48 43.03
N PRO A 128 6.43 6.65 43.03
CA PRO A 128 6.58 5.20 42.89
C PRO A 128 7.22 4.81 41.56
N ALA A 129 6.86 5.51 40.47
CA ALA A 129 7.41 5.25 39.14
C ALA A 129 8.90 5.57 39.05
N ILE A 130 9.32 6.71 39.65
CA ILE A 130 10.72 7.11 39.69
C ILE A 130 11.54 6.16 40.57
N ASN A 131 11.00 5.66 41.69
CA ASN A 131 11.70 4.66 42.51
C ASN A 131 11.93 3.37 41.73
N LEU A 132 10.91 2.84 41.05
CA LEU A 132 11.04 1.66 40.18
C LEU A 132 12.03 1.89 39.03
N CYS A 133 12.14 3.12 38.54
CA CYS A 133 13.16 3.50 37.57
C CYS A 133 14.56 3.42 38.17
N ILE A 134 14.78 4.03 39.35
CA ILE A 134 16.07 4.03 40.06
C ILE A 134 16.53 2.61 40.42
N GLU A 135 15.62 1.74 40.85
CA GLU A 135 15.93 0.35 41.21
C GLU A 135 16.47 -0.48 40.03
N GLY A 136 16.15 -0.11 38.79
CA GLY A 136 16.61 -0.81 37.58
C GLY A 136 17.78 -0.14 36.86
N ILE A 137 18.39 0.90 37.45
CA ILE A 137 19.54 1.57 36.84
C ILE A 137 20.82 0.81 37.23
N ASP A 138 21.47 0.21 36.23
CA ASP A 138 22.80 -0.37 36.41
C ASP A 138 23.85 0.73 36.48
N ILE A 139 24.19 1.14 37.71
CA ILE A 139 25.20 2.16 38.01
C ILE A 139 26.62 1.78 37.52
N ASN A 140 26.85 0.52 37.19
CA ASN A 140 28.13 0.03 36.67
C ASN A 140 28.17 0.02 35.14
N ASN A 141 27.06 0.31 34.45
CA ASN A 141 27.04 0.41 33.01
C ASN A 141 27.88 1.63 32.57
N PRO A 142 28.90 1.45 31.72
CA PRO A 142 29.73 2.58 31.26
C PRO A 142 28.94 3.57 30.39
N LYS A 143 27.78 3.18 29.87
CA LYS A 143 26.90 4.00 29.02
C LYS A 143 25.78 4.64 29.82
N THR A 144 25.36 5.83 29.40
CA THR A 144 24.29 6.63 30.03
C THR A 144 22.94 5.91 29.89
N GLY A 145 22.12 5.90 30.94
CA GLY A 145 20.72 5.44 30.85
C GLY A 145 19.83 6.55 30.28
N LEU A 146 18.86 6.21 29.43
CA LEU A 146 17.86 7.16 28.94
C LEU A 146 16.51 6.89 29.61
N VAL A 147 15.87 7.94 30.14
CA VAL A 147 14.50 7.88 30.68
C VAL A 147 13.60 8.77 29.84
N LEU A 148 12.53 8.21 29.27
CA LEU A 148 11.50 8.94 28.57
C LEU A 148 10.24 9.05 29.44
N LEU A 149 9.94 10.25 29.93
CA LEU A 149 8.76 10.54 30.75
C LEU A 149 7.64 11.14 29.88
N ILE A 150 6.50 10.46 29.78
CA ILE A 150 5.33 10.91 29.00
C ILE A 150 4.14 11.10 29.96
N THR A 151 3.60 12.31 30.03
CA THR A 151 2.49 12.65 30.94
C THR A 151 1.67 13.85 30.47
N ASP A 152 0.37 13.88 30.81
CA ASP A 152 -0.55 15.00 30.57
C ASP A 152 -0.87 15.82 31.84
N GLY A 153 -0.41 15.34 33.00
CA GLY A 153 -0.84 15.81 34.31
C GLY A 153 0.32 16.26 35.20
N LYS A 154 0.05 17.27 36.04
CA LYS A 154 0.97 17.62 37.13
C LYS A 154 0.97 16.47 38.14
N PRO A 155 2.13 16.08 38.69
CA PRO A 155 2.16 15.11 39.77
C PRO A 155 1.28 15.57 40.94
N THR A 156 0.56 14.63 41.52
CA THR A 156 -0.24 14.82 42.74
C THR A 156 0.62 14.73 43.99
N ASP A 157 1.75 14.03 43.90
CA ASP A 157 2.83 14.02 44.87
C ASP A 157 3.94 15.05 44.54
N ASP A 158 4.91 15.22 45.44
CA ASP A 158 6.10 16.04 45.21
C ASP A 158 7.31 15.16 44.87
N PRO A 159 7.60 14.91 43.57
CA PRO A 159 8.71 14.04 43.17
C PRO A 159 10.09 14.71 43.22
N THR A 160 10.22 15.93 43.75
CA THR A 160 11.46 16.75 43.67
C THR A 160 12.71 16.01 44.14
N GLU A 161 12.65 15.38 45.31
CA GLU A 161 13.78 14.65 45.89
C GLU A 161 14.18 13.46 44.99
N LYS A 162 13.19 12.73 44.47
CA LYS A 162 13.42 11.53 43.64
C LYS A 162 13.92 11.88 42.25
N ILE A 163 13.43 12.95 41.64
CA ILE A 163 13.98 13.49 40.38
C ILE A 163 15.44 13.92 40.58
N THR A 164 15.73 14.63 41.68
CA THR A 164 17.11 15.04 42.00
C THR A 164 18.04 13.85 42.15
N ARG A 165 17.55 12.76 42.77
CA ARG A 165 18.31 11.51 42.87
C ARG A 165 18.51 10.88 41.49
N LEU A 166 17.46 10.72 40.70
CA LEU A 166 17.53 10.15 39.35
C LEU A 166 18.57 10.87 38.48
N LEU A 167 18.58 12.20 38.50
CA LEU A 167 19.51 13.02 37.72
C LEU A 167 20.97 12.93 38.18
N LYS A 168 21.25 12.43 39.39
CA LYS A 168 22.62 12.16 39.86
C LYS A 168 23.21 10.85 39.31
N GLU A 169 22.37 9.94 38.80
CA GLU A 169 22.76 8.55 38.47
C GLU A 169 23.25 8.35 37.01
N LYS A 170 23.89 9.36 36.38
CA LYS A 170 24.27 9.31 34.93
C LYS A 170 23.08 8.90 34.02
N VAL A 171 21.92 9.48 34.29
CA VAL A 171 20.70 9.25 33.51
C VAL A 171 20.32 10.53 32.81
N GLU A 172 20.12 10.45 31.50
CA GLU A 172 19.47 11.51 30.73
C GLU A 172 17.95 11.32 30.81
N VAL A 173 17.23 12.37 31.16
CA VAL A 173 15.76 12.34 31.19
C VAL A 173 15.24 13.21 30.05
N ILE A 174 14.40 12.64 29.21
CA ILE A 174 13.64 13.36 28.20
C ILE A 174 12.20 13.41 28.66
N THR A 175 11.64 14.61 28.80
CA THR A 175 10.24 14.78 29.20
C THR A 175 9.38 15.19 28.01
N ILE A 176 8.25 14.49 27.82
CA ILE A 176 7.19 14.83 26.86
C ILE A 176 5.95 15.20 27.67
N GLY A 177 5.69 16.50 27.75
CA GLY A 177 4.52 17.05 28.42
C GLY A 177 3.44 17.36 27.39
N ILE A 178 2.23 16.88 27.66
CA ILE A 178 1.11 16.98 26.71
C ILE A 178 0.04 17.90 27.29
N GLY A 179 -0.30 18.95 26.54
CA GLY A 179 -1.33 19.92 26.94
C GLY A 179 -0.83 21.10 27.78
N ASN A 180 -1.29 21.19 29.04
CA ASN A 180 -1.36 22.44 29.85
C ASN A 180 -0.02 23.15 30.10
N GLN A 181 0.00 24.49 29.99
CA GLN A 181 1.13 25.38 30.36
C GLN A 181 1.69 25.15 31.78
N THR A 182 0.89 24.69 32.74
CA THR A 182 1.37 24.39 34.10
C THR A 182 2.46 23.30 34.12
N MET A 183 2.42 22.35 33.17
CA MET A 183 3.48 21.34 32.98
C MET A 183 4.78 21.93 32.46
N LYS A 184 4.67 23.04 31.71
CA LYS A 184 5.83 23.80 31.25
C LYS A 184 6.68 24.29 32.40
N THR A 185 6.03 24.87 33.40
CA THR A 185 6.70 25.34 34.62
C THR A 185 7.25 24.17 35.44
N PHE A 186 6.50 23.07 35.57
CA PHE A 186 6.95 21.90 36.32
C PHE A 186 8.26 21.30 35.78
N PHE A 187 8.35 20.93 34.48
CA PHE A 187 9.64 20.39 34.01
C PHE A 187 10.73 21.44 33.91
N SER A 188 10.40 22.71 33.70
CA SER A 188 11.39 23.80 33.75
C SER A 188 12.11 23.83 35.10
N ASN A 189 11.37 23.63 36.19
CA ASN A 189 11.91 23.69 37.55
C ASN A 189 12.61 22.40 38.01
N HIS A 190 12.09 21.23 37.65
CA HIS A 190 12.55 19.95 38.22
C HIS A 190 13.55 19.19 37.34
N PHE A 191 13.48 19.36 36.02
CA PHE A 191 14.39 18.70 35.08
C PHE A 191 15.37 19.71 34.47
N LYS A 192 16.07 20.49 35.30
CA LYS A 192 17.04 21.50 34.82
C LYS A 192 18.13 20.84 33.96
N ASN A 193 18.49 21.48 32.86
CA ASN A 193 19.47 20.99 31.87
C ASN A 193 19.11 19.68 31.14
N GLN A 194 17.86 19.22 31.26
CA GLN A 194 17.34 18.06 30.54
C GLN A 194 16.52 18.50 29.32
N LYS A 195 16.35 17.59 28.35
CA LYS A 195 15.55 17.84 27.14
C LYS A 195 14.06 17.76 27.45
N LYS A 196 13.31 18.76 27.00
CA LYS A 196 11.89 18.93 27.32
C LYS A 196 11.12 19.23 26.05
N TYR A 197 10.09 18.45 25.82
CA TYR A 197 9.17 18.61 24.70
C TYR A 197 7.79 18.91 25.27
N TYR A 198 7.20 19.98 24.76
CA TYR A 198 5.84 20.37 25.07
C TYR A 198 5.03 20.35 23.79
N ILE A 199 3.99 19.54 23.78
CA ILE A 199 3.12 19.36 22.63
C ILE A 199 1.68 19.59 23.05
N GLU A 200 0.89 20.17 22.15
CA GLU A 200 -0.48 20.59 22.46
C GLU A 200 -1.44 19.41 22.57
N SER A 201 -1.13 18.31 21.88
CA SER A 201 -1.97 17.11 21.82
C SER A 201 -1.14 15.85 21.62
N PHE A 202 -1.74 14.70 21.90
CA PHE A 202 -1.14 13.39 21.65
C PHE A 202 -0.89 13.11 20.16
N SER A 203 -1.61 13.77 19.24
CA SER A 203 -1.37 13.61 17.80
C SER A 203 -0.03 14.20 17.34
N MET A 204 0.56 15.10 18.12
CA MET A 204 1.87 15.71 17.86
C MET A 204 3.03 14.94 18.50
N VAL A 205 2.78 13.85 19.22
CA VAL A 205 3.84 13.06 19.87
C VAL A 205 4.84 12.57 18.83
N ASN A 206 4.39 12.16 17.65
CA ASN A 206 5.28 11.78 16.54
C ASN A 206 6.26 12.89 16.12
N THR A 207 5.88 14.16 16.24
CA THR A 207 6.79 15.29 16.00
C THR A 207 7.84 15.41 17.10
N ALA A 208 7.44 15.22 18.37
CA ALA A 208 8.37 15.15 19.49
C ALA A 208 9.31 13.95 19.37
N ILE A 209 8.81 12.77 18.97
CA ILE A 209 9.62 11.58 18.68
C ILE A 209 10.63 11.88 17.58
N LYS A 210 10.19 12.47 16.46
CA LYS A 210 11.10 12.87 15.38
C LYS A 210 12.17 13.83 15.90
N SER A 211 11.80 14.77 16.75
CA SER A 211 12.77 15.68 17.38
C SER A 211 13.72 14.94 18.32
N ILE A 212 13.22 14.07 19.20
CA ILE A 212 13.99 13.26 20.17
C ILE A 212 14.93 12.29 19.46
N MET A 213 14.49 11.69 18.36
CA MET A 213 15.30 10.82 17.53
C MET A 213 16.29 11.62 16.69
N SER A 214 15.95 12.85 16.30
CA SER A 214 16.88 13.78 15.65
C SER A 214 17.97 14.32 16.60
N VAL A 215 17.82 14.12 17.91
CA VAL A 215 18.85 14.45 18.92
C VAL A 215 20.11 13.59 18.79
N ALA A 216 20.06 12.46 18.08
CA ALA A 216 21.26 11.87 17.51
C ALA A 216 21.67 12.71 16.28
N ASP A 217 22.09 13.95 16.53
CA ASP A 217 22.44 14.92 15.50
C ASP A 217 23.76 14.50 14.85
N ILE A 218 23.68 13.55 13.91
CA ILE A 218 24.78 13.27 12.99
C ILE A 218 24.78 14.43 12.02
N ASP A 219 25.52 15.48 12.36
CA ASP A 219 25.71 16.66 11.54
C ASP A 219 26.43 16.26 10.24
N LEU A 220 25.65 15.69 9.32
CA LEU A 220 26.07 15.50 7.95
C LEU A 220 26.00 16.89 7.33
N PRO A 221 27.12 17.39 6.79
CA PRO A 221 27.13 18.70 6.17
C PRO A 221 26.45 18.70 4.78
N PHE A 222 25.58 17.72 4.52
CA PHE A 222 24.86 17.53 3.27
C PHE A 222 23.52 16.81 3.48
N ILE A 223 22.62 17.02 2.52
CA ILE A 223 21.31 16.37 2.37
C ILE A 223 21.40 15.37 1.22
N VAL A 224 20.76 14.21 1.39
CA VAL A 224 20.57 13.22 0.32
C VAL A 224 19.10 13.21 -0.10
N ARG A 225 18.83 13.33 -1.40
CA ARG A 225 17.49 13.24 -2.01
C ARG A 225 17.45 12.11 -3.02
N PHE A 226 16.30 11.43 -3.08
CA PHE A 226 16.03 10.38 -4.04
C PHE A 226 14.92 10.84 -4.97
N LEU A 227 15.23 10.91 -6.26
CA LEU A 227 14.35 11.38 -7.31
C LEU A 227 14.14 10.28 -8.34
N GLN A 228 13.03 10.33 -9.08
CA GLN A 228 12.78 9.40 -10.17
C GLN A 228 13.77 9.65 -11.32
N GLY A 229 14.45 8.61 -11.77
CA GLY A 229 15.54 8.75 -12.75
C GLY A 229 15.10 8.82 -14.22
N THR A 230 13.85 8.49 -14.53
CA THR A 230 13.31 8.60 -15.88
C THR A 230 11.93 9.24 -15.88
N SER A 231 11.57 9.81 -17.03
CA SER A 231 10.22 10.28 -17.32
C SER A 231 9.23 9.14 -17.64
N THR A 232 9.52 7.90 -17.23
CA THR A 232 8.72 6.72 -17.57
C THR A 232 8.37 5.94 -16.31
N TYR A 233 7.17 5.37 -16.27
CA TYR A 233 6.74 4.47 -15.20
C TYR A 233 7.25 3.06 -15.37
N HIS A 234 7.34 2.37 -14.23
CA HIS A 234 7.92 1.04 -14.13
C HIS A 234 6.88 0.02 -13.69
N SER A 235 7.13 -1.22 -14.04
CA SER A 235 6.44 -2.41 -13.56
C SER A 235 7.43 -3.21 -12.70
N PRO A 236 6.97 -4.01 -11.72
CA PRO A 236 7.75 -5.05 -11.08
C PRO A 236 8.50 -5.99 -12.03
N THR A 237 7.97 -6.14 -13.25
CA THR A 237 8.60 -6.95 -14.29
C THR A 237 9.75 -6.25 -15.02
N ASP A 238 9.87 -4.93 -14.87
CA ASP A 238 11.00 -4.19 -15.43
C ASP A 238 12.28 -4.53 -14.65
N ARG A 239 13.38 -4.77 -15.37
CA ARG A 239 14.64 -5.28 -14.80
C ARG A 239 15.35 -4.30 -13.87
N PHE A 240 15.03 -3.01 -13.99
CA PHE A 240 15.64 -1.97 -13.20
C PHE A 240 14.68 -0.79 -13.03
N LEU A 241 14.74 -0.19 -11.85
CA LEU A 241 14.10 1.07 -11.53
C LEU A 241 15.17 2.18 -11.49
N PRO A 242 15.20 3.10 -12.45
CA PRO A 242 16.14 4.20 -12.49
C PRO A 242 15.81 5.22 -11.38
N LEU A 243 16.80 5.51 -10.55
CA LEU A 243 16.75 6.49 -9.48
C LEU A 243 17.84 7.53 -9.71
N ILE A 244 17.54 8.79 -9.48
CA ILE A 244 18.54 9.85 -9.34
C ILE A 244 18.77 10.04 -7.85
N VAL A 245 20.02 9.93 -7.42
CA VAL A 245 20.43 10.29 -6.08
C VAL A 245 21.13 11.63 -6.17
N GLU A 246 20.57 12.60 -5.47
CA GLU A 246 21.05 13.97 -5.41
C GLU A 246 21.63 14.23 -4.02
N ILE A 247 22.85 14.74 -3.96
CA ILE A 247 23.49 15.17 -2.72
C ILE A 247 23.74 16.67 -2.79
N ILE A 248 23.32 17.40 -1.75
CA ILE A 248 23.43 18.86 -1.65
C ILE A 248 24.13 19.19 -0.35
N GLN A 249 25.24 19.91 -0.40
CA GLN A 249 25.86 20.44 0.82
C GLN A 249 24.94 21.46 1.49
N SER A 250 24.64 21.26 2.77
CA SER A 250 23.66 22.04 3.53
C SER A 250 24.28 23.08 4.46
N THR A 251 25.58 23.00 4.73
CA THR A 251 26.29 23.94 5.60
C THR A 251 27.44 24.61 4.87
N THR A 252 27.67 25.89 5.13
CA THR A 252 28.87 26.59 4.67
C THR A 252 30.05 26.01 5.43
N ASN A 253 30.81 25.12 4.80
CA ASN A 253 31.91 24.40 5.45
C ASN A 253 32.93 25.34 6.11
N ASP A 254 33.51 24.90 7.22
CA ASP A 254 34.69 25.48 7.90
C ASP A 254 36.00 25.34 7.06
N GLY A 255 35.90 25.28 5.73
CA GLY A 255 37.00 25.01 4.81
C GLY A 255 37.37 23.53 4.63
N LYS A 256 36.63 22.58 5.21
CA LYS A 256 36.83 21.15 4.98
C LYS A 256 36.12 20.71 3.70
N GLU A 257 36.81 19.94 2.87
CA GLU A 257 36.25 19.36 1.64
C GLU A 257 35.31 18.18 1.99
N ILE A 258 34.05 18.21 1.53
CA ILE A 258 33.13 17.07 1.66
C ILE A 258 33.28 16.18 0.44
N LYS A 259 33.86 14.99 0.62
CA LYS A 259 34.07 14.00 -0.44
C LYS A 259 33.91 12.59 0.09
N ASP A 260 34.13 11.61 -0.79
CA ASP A 260 34.11 10.17 -0.47
C ASP A 260 32.78 9.68 0.12
N ILE A 261 31.68 10.23 -0.37
CA ILE A 261 30.34 9.79 0.02
C ILE A 261 30.00 8.53 -0.78
N ALA A 262 29.62 7.45 -0.10
CA ALA A 262 29.10 6.25 -0.75
C ALA A 262 27.74 5.88 -0.18
N ILE A 263 26.84 5.37 -1.01
CA ILE A 263 25.51 4.90 -0.62
C ILE A 263 25.32 3.48 -1.15
N GLN A 264 25.23 2.54 -0.23
CA GLN A 264 24.94 1.13 -0.49
C GLN A 264 23.46 0.86 -0.21
N PHE A 265 22.69 0.60 -1.27
CA PHE A 265 21.31 0.13 -1.15
C PHE A 265 21.33 -1.34 -0.73
N MET A 266 20.52 -1.67 0.27
CA MET A 266 20.41 -3.02 0.80
C MET A 266 19.52 -3.87 -0.11
N SER A 267 19.89 -5.14 -0.31
CA SER A 267 19.01 -6.10 -0.98
C SER A 267 17.77 -6.38 -0.12
N ASN A 268 16.63 -6.60 -0.77
CA ASN A 268 15.45 -7.20 -0.16
C ASN A 268 14.85 -8.26 -1.10
N GLU A 269 13.67 -8.78 -0.78
CA GLU A 269 13.04 -9.81 -1.61
C GLU A 269 12.73 -9.35 -3.05
N PHE A 270 12.62 -8.04 -3.25
CA PHE A 270 12.25 -7.46 -4.53
C PHE A 270 13.42 -6.78 -5.27
N TYR A 271 14.35 -6.17 -4.53
CA TYR A 271 15.46 -5.41 -5.07
C TYR A 271 16.80 -6.05 -4.74
N LYS A 272 17.70 -6.02 -5.71
CA LYS A 272 19.11 -6.31 -5.50
C LYS A 272 19.81 -5.06 -5.00
N GLY A 273 20.66 -5.25 -3.99
CA GLY A 273 21.52 -4.20 -3.49
C GLY A 273 22.38 -3.62 -4.60
N ASN A 274 22.68 -2.34 -4.48
CA ASN A 274 23.51 -1.60 -5.42
C ASN A 274 24.35 -0.59 -4.64
N ASN A 275 25.44 -0.10 -5.21
CA ASN A 275 26.30 0.89 -4.57
C ASN A 275 26.57 2.03 -5.53
N ILE A 276 26.49 3.25 -5.00
CA ILE A 276 26.92 4.46 -5.69
C ILE A 276 27.94 5.19 -4.84
N ARG A 277 28.97 5.74 -5.49
CA ARG A 277 29.98 6.57 -4.83
C ARG A 277 29.95 7.96 -5.45
N PHE A 278 30.15 9.01 -4.68
CA PHE A 278 30.27 10.39 -5.14
C PHE A 278 31.72 10.83 -4.99
N ASP A 279 32.44 10.80 -6.11
CA ASP A 279 33.89 11.00 -6.14
C ASP A 279 34.27 12.48 -6.24
N LYS A 280 33.31 13.33 -6.65
CA LYS A 280 33.50 14.78 -6.71
C LYS A 280 33.22 15.40 -5.34
N PRO A 281 34.05 16.35 -4.89
CA PRO A 281 33.74 17.18 -3.74
C PRO A 281 32.38 17.87 -3.93
N LEU A 282 31.63 18.01 -2.85
CA LEU A 282 30.42 18.82 -2.87
C LEU A 282 30.78 20.32 -2.83
N GLU A 283 30.01 21.11 -3.56
CA GLU A 283 30.03 22.57 -3.47
C GLU A 283 28.74 23.02 -2.73
N TYR A 284 28.83 24.11 -1.98
CA TYR A 284 27.70 24.62 -1.18
C TYR A 284 26.49 24.91 -2.06
N GLU A 285 25.34 24.33 -1.72
CA GLU A 285 24.07 24.44 -2.45
C GLU A 285 24.07 23.97 -3.92
N VAL A 286 25.18 23.38 -4.41
CA VAL A 286 25.24 22.82 -5.77
C VAL A 286 24.91 21.32 -5.71
N PRO A 287 23.78 20.87 -6.29
CA PRO A 287 23.39 19.47 -6.27
C PRO A 287 24.33 18.62 -7.13
N VAL A 288 24.92 17.58 -6.54
CA VAL A 288 25.62 16.53 -7.27
C VAL A 288 24.68 15.36 -7.48
N ARG A 289 24.39 15.03 -8.73
CA ARG A 289 23.47 13.96 -9.11
C ARG A 289 24.22 12.75 -9.66
N LYS A 290 23.84 11.56 -9.23
CA LYS A 290 24.17 10.30 -9.91
C LYS A 290 22.89 9.52 -10.19
N THR A 291 22.75 9.05 -11.42
CA THR A 291 21.70 8.09 -11.78
C THR A 291 22.18 6.68 -11.44
N MET A 292 21.29 5.88 -10.89
CA MET A 292 21.50 4.47 -10.65
C MET A 292 20.28 3.66 -11.07
N ASN A 293 20.50 2.36 -11.28
CA ASN A 293 19.46 1.41 -11.61
C ASN A 293 19.29 0.46 -10.42
N LEU A 294 18.16 0.55 -9.72
CA LEU A 294 17.81 -0.40 -8.67
C LEU A 294 17.27 -1.66 -9.34
N HIS A 295 18.07 -2.72 -9.36
CA HIS A 295 17.73 -3.94 -10.07
C HIS A 295 16.64 -4.73 -9.34
N THR A 296 15.63 -5.19 -10.05
CA THR A 296 14.62 -6.09 -9.50
C THR A 296 15.12 -7.54 -9.52
N ASN A 297 14.68 -8.32 -8.54
CA ASN A 297 14.88 -9.77 -8.54
C ASN A 297 13.97 -10.39 -9.61
N VAL A 298 14.54 -11.26 -10.45
CA VAL A 298 13.81 -11.90 -11.55
C VAL A 298 12.69 -12.76 -10.97
N GLY A 299 11.45 -12.53 -11.42
CA GLY A 299 10.28 -13.28 -10.96
C GLY A 299 9.71 -12.81 -9.61
N SER A 300 10.18 -11.69 -9.06
CA SER A 300 9.57 -11.14 -7.85
C SER A 300 8.14 -10.67 -8.11
N SER A 301 7.22 -11.10 -7.25
CA SER A 301 5.83 -10.66 -7.28
C SER A 301 5.70 -9.27 -6.64
N ILE A 302 4.68 -8.52 -7.05
CA ILE A 302 4.31 -7.24 -6.41
C ILE A 302 4.01 -7.41 -4.90
N ASN A 303 3.60 -8.61 -4.47
CA ASN A 303 3.37 -8.90 -3.05
C ASN A 303 4.68 -8.91 -2.23
N LYS A 304 5.85 -8.91 -2.88
CA LYS A 304 7.16 -8.76 -2.25
C LYS A 304 7.73 -7.34 -2.36
N PHE A 305 7.07 -6.46 -3.11
CA PHE A 305 7.51 -5.08 -3.29
C PHE A 305 7.45 -4.33 -1.97
N SER A 306 8.62 -3.87 -1.51
CA SER A 306 8.72 -2.94 -0.39
C SER A 306 8.86 -1.53 -0.96
N THR A 307 7.90 -0.67 -0.64
CA THR A 307 8.01 0.78 -0.85
C THR A 307 9.16 1.36 -0.04
N GLN A 308 9.52 0.76 1.10
CA GLN A 308 10.70 1.15 1.87
C GLN A 308 11.97 0.56 1.27
N ILE A 309 12.87 1.45 0.83
CA ILE A 309 14.18 1.09 0.30
C ILE A 309 15.24 1.50 1.31
N PHE A 310 15.90 0.50 1.90
CA PHE A 310 16.95 0.69 2.90
C PHE A 310 18.31 0.91 2.25
N PHE A 311 19.14 1.74 2.86
CA PHE A 311 20.52 2.00 2.42
C PHE A 311 21.46 2.27 3.59
N GLU A 312 22.75 2.12 3.35
CA GLU A 312 23.87 2.51 4.21
C GLU A 312 24.71 3.58 3.50
N LEU A 313 24.74 4.77 4.06
CA LEU A 313 25.58 5.89 3.67
C LEU A 313 26.93 5.82 4.41
N THR A 314 28.04 5.92 3.69
CA THR A 314 29.39 6.03 4.25
C THR A 314 29.94 7.43 3.97
N TYR A 315 30.41 8.12 5.02
CA TYR A 315 31.06 9.43 4.93
C TYR A 315 32.03 9.62 6.10
N ASN A 316 33.24 10.14 5.85
CA ASN A 316 34.29 10.35 6.87
C ASN A 316 34.54 9.13 7.79
N LYS A 317 34.57 7.91 7.23
CA LYS A 317 34.64 6.61 7.94
C LYS A 317 33.41 6.26 8.79
N GLY A 318 32.47 7.18 8.97
CA GLY A 318 31.17 6.91 9.56
C GLY A 318 30.28 6.12 8.61
N LYS A 319 29.44 5.26 9.18
CA LYS A 319 28.39 4.52 8.48
C LYS A 319 27.04 4.91 9.06
N TYR A 320 26.09 5.15 8.18
CA TYR A 320 24.80 5.75 8.50
C TYR A 320 23.72 4.98 7.76
N LYS A 321 22.88 4.25 8.49
CA LYS A 321 21.75 3.53 7.89
C LYS A 321 20.57 4.47 7.72
N GLY A 322 19.76 4.22 6.70
CA GLY A 322 18.56 4.99 6.42
C GLY A 322 17.62 4.24 5.50
N TYR A 323 16.47 4.82 5.24
CA TYR A 323 15.55 4.35 4.20
C TYR A 323 14.84 5.53 3.55
N PHE A 324 14.30 5.32 2.37
CA PHE A 324 13.35 6.22 1.74
C PHE A 324 12.11 5.45 1.30
N ASN A 325 10.98 6.13 1.20
CA ASN A 325 9.74 5.55 0.68
C ASN A 325 9.66 5.83 -0.82
N LEU A 326 9.51 4.77 -1.60
CA LEU A 326 9.15 4.79 -3.00
C LEU A 326 7.65 5.00 -3.12
N ASP A 327 7.23 6.01 -3.87
CA ASP A 327 5.81 6.18 -4.17
C ASP A 327 5.32 5.02 -5.06
N SER A 328 4.23 4.38 -4.67
CA SER A 328 3.55 3.36 -5.47
C SER A 328 3.14 3.87 -6.85
N ALA A 329 2.90 5.18 -7.00
CA ALA A 329 2.64 5.79 -8.30
C ALA A 329 3.78 5.55 -9.32
N TRP A 330 5.02 5.32 -8.87
CA TRP A 330 6.15 4.99 -9.77
C TRP A 330 6.01 3.61 -10.40
N LEU A 331 5.23 2.72 -9.77
CA LEU A 331 4.93 1.38 -10.29
C LEU A 331 3.67 1.34 -11.17
N SER A 332 3.09 2.48 -11.51
CA SER A 332 1.78 2.57 -12.14
C SER A 332 1.59 1.82 -13.46
N LYS A 333 2.67 1.41 -14.13
CA LYS A 333 2.62 0.56 -15.32
C LYS A 333 1.89 -0.77 -15.06
N ILE A 334 1.86 -1.23 -13.81
CA ILE A 334 1.07 -2.41 -13.39
C ILE A 334 -0.44 -2.20 -13.49
N PHE A 335 -0.89 -0.96 -13.43
CA PHE A 335 -2.31 -0.61 -13.55
C PHE A 335 -2.70 -0.26 -14.98
N LYS A 336 -1.79 -0.41 -15.94
CA LYS A 336 -2.12 -0.25 -17.36
C LYS A 336 -3.09 -1.34 -17.77
N THR A 337 -4.22 -0.94 -18.33
CA THR A 337 -5.23 -1.86 -18.84
C THR A 337 -5.31 -1.79 -20.36
N LEU A 338 -5.62 -2.92 -21.00
CA LEU A 338 -5.81 -2.95 -22.46
C LEU A 338 -7.07 -2.21 -22.91
N PHE A 339 -8.08 -2.17 -22.04
CA PHE A 339 -9.39 -1.56 -22.28
C PHE A 339 -9.90 -0.90 -21.00
N PRO A 340 -10.89 0.01 -21.11
CA PRO A 340 -11.57 0.56 -19.96
C PRO A 340 -12.16 -0.54 -19.08
N LEU A 341 -11.77 -0.56 -17.80
CA LEU A 341 -12.30 -1.46 -16.79
C LEU A 341 -13.20 -0.71 -15.83
N ASN A 342 -14.34 -1.30 -15.48
CA ASN A 342 -15.22 -0.80 -14.42
C ASN A 342 -15.17 -1.82 -13.28
N ILE A 343 -14.67 -1.38 -12.13
CA ILE A 343 -14.55 -2.18 -10.92
C ILE A 343 -15.58 -1.66 -9.93
N CYS A 344 -16.47 -2.53 -9.46
CA CYS A 344 -17.52 -2.15 -8.53
C CYS A 344 -17.15 -2.61 -7.12
N VAL A 345 -17.08 -1.67 -6.18
CA VAL A 345 -16.86 -1.98 -4.75
C VAL A 345 -18.20 -1.96 -4.02
N LEU A 346 -18.52 -3.07 -3.36
CA LEU A 346 -19.82 -3.31 -2.75
C LEU A 346 -19.64 -3.81 -1.31
N GLY A 347 -20.54 -3.44 -0.41
CA GLY A 347 -20.56 -3.99 0.94
C GLY A 347 -21.89 -3.68 1.62
N LEU A 348 -22.21 -4.41 2.68
CA LEU A 348 -23.31 -4.00 3.55
C LEU A 348 -22.96 -2.68 4.26
N VAL A 349 -23.97 -1.86 4.56
CA VAL A 349 -23.76 -0.60 5.29
C VAL A 349 -23.01 -0.88 6.60
N GLY A 350 -21.89 -0.20 6.82
CA GLY A 350 -21.03 -0.40 7.99
C GLY A 350 -19.87 -1.40 7.80
N HIS A 351 -19.79 -2.10 6.66
CA HIS A 351 -18.73 -3.08 6.36
C HIS A 351 -17.50 -2.44 5.71
N GLY A 352 -17.44 -1.12 5.62
CA GLY A 352 -16.26 -0.41 5.14
C GLY A 352 -16.08 -0.41 3.61
N GLY A 353 -17.16 -0.56 2.83
CA GLY A 353 -17.11 -0.44 1.36
C GLY A 353 -16.44 0.86 0.88
N ASN A 354 -16.94 2.01 1.30
CA ASN A 354 -16.37 3.33 0.96
C ASN A 354 -14.89 3.41 1.38
N LYS A 355 -14.54 2.84 2.54
CA LYS A 355 -13.14 2.84 3.01
C LYS A 355 -12.22 2.12 2.03
N ILE A 356 -12.68 1.08 1.32
CA ILE A 356 -11.82 0.41 0.33
C ILE A 356 -11.51 1.35 -0.84
N ASN A 357 -12.52 2.05 -1.38
CA ASN A 357 -12.31 3.00 -2.46
C ASN A 357 -11.36 4.13 -2.05
N ASP A 358 -11.62 4.76 -0.90
CA ASP A 358 -10.75 5.80 -0.35
C ASP A 358 -9.30 5.29 -0.25
N LYS A 359 -9.11 4.02 0.12
CA LYS A 359 -7.80 3.44 0.31
C LYS A 359 -7.11 3.07 -0.99
N VAL A 360 -7.85 2.56 -1.97
CA VAL A 360 -7.34 2.40 -3.33
C VAL A 360 -6.93 3.75 -3.89
N PHE A 361 -7.73 4.80 -3.70
CA PHE A 361 -7.36 6.15 -4.14
C PHE A 361 -6.15 6.70 -3.41
N ASN A 362 -6.05 6.48 -2.09
CA ASN A 362 -4.88 6.86 -1.29
C ASN A 362 -3.56 6.22 -1.77
N THR A 363 -3.61 5.13 -2.54
CA THR A 363 -2.40 4.57 -3.19
C THR A 363 -1.83 5.45 -4.31
N PHE A 364 -2.64 6.37 -4.85
CA PHE A 364 -2.27 7.33 -5.89
C PHE A 364 -2.11 8.76 -5.36
N GLY A 365 -2.62 9.05 -4.16
CA GLY A 365 -2.46 10.32 -3.45
C GLY A 365 -3.60 10.54 -2.45
N SER A 366 -3.41 11.43 -1.47
CA SER A 366 -4.39 11.62 -0.39
C SER A 366 -5.71 12.22 -0.89
N CYS A 367 -6.82 11.48 -0.74
CA CYS A 367 -8.14 12.02 -0.97
C CYS A 367 -9.12 11.60 0.14
N ASP A 368 -9.95 12.54 0.58
CA ASP A 368 -11.11 12.26 1.42
C ASP A 368 -12.33 12.12 0.49
N HIS A 369 -12.84 10.91 0.32
CA HIS A 369 -14.01 10.65 -0.51
C HIS A 369 -15.15 10.15 0.38
N VAL A 370 -16.30 10.82 0.32
CA VAL A 370 -17.51 10.41 1.04
C VAL A 370 -18.64 10.29 0.03
N THR A 371 -18.99 9.05 -0.26
CA THR A 371 -19.95 8.71 -1.30
C THR A 371 -21.36 8.79 -0.73
N ARG A 372 -22.25 9.51 -1.41
CA ARG A 372 -23.69 9.61 -1.06
C ARG A 372 -24.61 8.98 -2.11
N SER A 373 -24.08 8.62 -3.27
CA SER A 373 -24.80 8.07 -4.43
C SER A 373 -23.95 6.98 -5.11
N TYR A 374 -24.55 6.25 -6.06
CA TYR A 374 -23.77 5.34 -6.89
C TYR A 374 -22.95 6.15 -7.91
N THR A 375 -21.65 6.30 -7.68
CA THR A 375 -20.79 7.18 -8.48
C THR A 375 -19.72 6.38 -9.23
N LYS A 376 -19.55 6.73 -10.50
CA LYS A 376 -18.41 6.28 -11.31
C LYS A 376 -17.31 7.31 -11.18
N THR A 377 -16.16 6.91 -10.68
CA THR A 377 -14.99 7.79 -10.53
C THR A 377 -13.82 7.21 -11.31
N SER A 378 -13.25 7.98 -12.23
CA SER A 378 -12.06 7.55 -12.97
C SER A 378 -10.81 7.72 -12.10
N ILE A 379 -9.99 6.67 -11.99
CA ILE A 379 -8.68 6.79 -11.32
C ILE A 379 -7.83 7.85 -12.02
N ALA A 380 -7.91 7.94 -13.35
CA ALA A 380 -7.18 8.94 -14.12
C ALA A 380 -7.64 10.38 -13.81
N GLU A 381 -8.93 10.60 -13.51
CA GLU A 381 -9.44 11.91 -13.10
C GLU A 381 -8.94 12.27 -11.69
N ILE A 382 -8.99 11.33 -10.76
CA ILE A 382 -8.46 11.54 -9.40
C ILE A 382 -6.97 11.91 -9.45
N ILE A 383 -6.18 11.17 -10.20
CA ILE A 383 -4.75 11.45 -10.35
C ILE A 383 -4.52 12.83 -10.97
N ARG A 384 -5.37 13.23 -11.93
CA ARG A 384 -5.32 14.56 -12.55
C ARG A 384 -5.61 15.67 -11.55
N ASP A 385 -6.53 15.45 -10.61
CA ASP A 385 -6.93 16.43 -9.60
C ASP A 385 -5.92 16.50 -8.44
N LEU A 386 -5.27 15.39 -8.10
CA LEU A 386 -4.29 15.31 -7.01
C LEU A 386 -2.92 15.88 -7.37
N ILE A 387 -2.55 15.86 -8.66
CA ILE A 387 -1.20 16.25 -9.07
C ILE A 387 -1.18 17.70 -9.57
N VAL A 388 -0.64 18.57 -8.72
CA VAL A 388 -0.45 20.02 -9.01
C VAL A 388 0.50 20.23 -10.19
N ASN A 389 1.52 19.38 -10.34
CA ASN A 389 2.54 19.48 -11.39
C ASN A 389 2.36 18.39 -12.46
N LYS A 390 1.79 18.75 -13.61
CA LYS A 390 1.61 17.86 -14.77
C LYS A 390 2.96 17.51 -15.42
N THR A 391 3.66 16.56 -14.83
CA THR A 391 4.85 15.96 -15.46
C THR A 391 4.42 15.09 -16.65
N GLN A 392 5.31 14.87 -17.62
CA GLN A 392 5.05 13.93 -18.74
C GLN A 392 4.72 12.54 -18.21
N VAL A 393 5.42 12.15 -17.14
CA VAL A 393 5.11 11.01 -16.29
C VAL A 393 3.63 11.11 -15.95
N THR A 394 3.17 12.04 -15.13
CA THR A 394 1.74 12.12 -14.72
C THR A 394 0.75 11.97 -15.87
N GLN A 395 1.01 12.63 -17.00
CA GLN A 395 0.17 12.53 -18.19
C GLN A 395 0.13 11.11 -18.77
N ASP A 396 1.27 10.44 -18.88
CA ASP A 396 1.35 9.05 -19.34
C ASP A 396 0.56 8.09 -18.42
N ILE A 397 0.52 8.31 -17.09
CA ILE A 397 -0.34 7.53 -16.18
C ILE A 397 -1.80 7.74 -16.56
N ILE A 398 -2.20 9.01 -16.68
CA ILE A 398 -3.57 9.42 -16.94
C ILE A 398 -4.06 8.81 -18.26
N ASP A 399 -3.19 8.74 -19.25
CA ASP A 399 -3.52 8.22 -20.59
C ASP A 399 -3.56 6.68 -20.65
N ASN A 400 -2.86 5.98 -19.73
CA ASN A 400 -2.73 4.53 -19.74
C ASN A 400 -3.57 3.80 -18.67
N ILE A 401 -3.95 4.44 -17.56
CA ILE A 401 -4.81 3.84 -16.53
C ILE A 401 -6.28 4.09 -16.90
N LYS A 402 -6.91 3.11 -17.54
CA LYS A 402 -8.32 3.19 -17.95
C LYS A 402 -9.20 2.43 -16.96
N ILE A 403 -9.16 2.83 -15.70
CA ILE A 403 -9.89 2.17 -14.61
C ILE A 403 -10.91 3.15 -14.02
N ASN A 404 -12.15 2.70 -13.95
CA ASN A 404 -13.23 3.39 -13.26
C ASN A 404 -13.63 2.58 -12.03
N LEU A 405 -13.62 3.22 -10.87
CA LEU A 405 -14.21 2.65 -9.66
C LEU A 405 -15.66 3.08 -9.57
N TRP A 406 -16.53 2.11 -9.37
CA TRP A 406 -17.93 2.33 -9.08
C TRP A 406 -18.14 2.12 -7.59
N ASP A 407 -18.53 3.19 -6.92
CA ASP A 407 -18.80 3.20 -5.50
C ASP A 407 -20.30 3.17 -5.24
N SER A 408 -20.72 2.50 -4.18
CA SER A 408 -22.10 2.49 -3.72
C SER A 408 -22.17 2.84 -2.24
N TYR A 409 -23.26 3.47 -1.80
CA TYR A 409 -23.49 3.82 -0.38
C TYR A 409 -23.58 2.60 0.56
N GLY A 410 -23.35 1.39 0.03
CA GLY A 410 -23.59 0.11 0.68
C GLY A 410 -25.02 -0.35 0.46
N PHE A 411 -25.21 -1.68 0.43
CA PHE A 411 -26.54 -2.27 0.32
C PHE A 411 -27.13 -2.55 1.69
N LYS A 412 -28.46 -2.53 1.73
CA LYS A 412 -29.23 -3.22 2.77
C LYS A 412 -29.58 -4.61 2.24
N THR A 413 -29.66 -5.60 3.12
CA THR A 413 -30.08 -6.97 2.78
C THR A 413 -31.46 -7.03 2.10
N SER A 414 -32.27 -5.98 2.22
CA SER A 414 -33.57 -5.82 1.56
C SER A 414 -33.51 -5.45 0.07
N ILE A 415 -32.32 -5.19 -0.50
CA ILE A 415 -32.17 -4.85 -1.92
C ILE A 415 -32.02 -6.14 -2.76
N PRO A 416 -32.75 -6.29 -3.89
CA PRO A 416 -32.66 -7.46 -4.76
C PRO A 416 -31.33 -7.45 -5.54
N CYS A 417 -30.28 -7.99 -4.91
CA CYS A 417 -28.93 -7.98 -5.46
C CYS A 417 -28.75 -8.88 -6.68
N ASP A 418 -29.65 -9.85 -6.90
CA ASP A 418 -29.72 -10.67 -8.11
C ASP A 418 -29.90 -9.81 -9.37
N LYS A 419 -30.85 -8.89 -9.33
CA LYS A 419 -31.08 -7.95 -10.43
C LYS A 419 -29.92 -6.95 -10.54
N PHE A 420 -29.42 -6.45 -9.41
CA PHE A 420 -28.30 -5.50 -9.42
C PHE A 420 -27.05 -6.05 -10.10
N ILE A 421 -26.50 -7.18 -9.63
CA ILE A 421 -25.26 -7.76 -10.19
C ILE A 421 -25.42 -8.06 -11.67
N LYS A 422 -26.57 -8.62 -12.06
CA LYS A 422 -26.89 -8.94 -13.44
C LYS A 422 -26.96 -7.70 -14.33
N PHE A 423 -27.60 -6.62 -13.89
CA PHE A 423 -27.69 -5.38 -14.66
C PHE A 423 -26.36 -4.63 -14.69
N ALA A 424 -25.64 -4.60 -13.58
CA ALA A 424 -24.28 -4.07 -13.45
C ALA A 424 -23.31 -4.72 -14.43
N ALA A 425 -23.25 -6.06 -14.44
CA ALA A 425 -22.39 -6.81 -15.36
C ALA A 425 -22.73 -6.61 -16.85
N ARG A 426 -23.94 -6.12 -17.14
CA ARG A 426 -24.40 -5.81 -18.51
C ARG A 426 -24.28 -4.34 -18.88
N GLY A 427 -23.93 -3.47 -17.94
CA GLY A 427 -23.87 -2.02 -18.18
C GLY A 427 -25.26 -1.40 -18.33
N MET A 428 -26.24 -1.91 -17.59
CA MET A 428 -27.61 -1.41 -17.57
C MET A 428 -27.88 -0.53 -16.34
N LEU A 429 -26.84 -0.08 -15.63
CA LEU A 429 -26.99 0.79 -14.48
C LEU A 429 -27.23 2.24 -14.94
N PRO A 430 -28.23 2.95 -14.38
CA PRO A 430 -28.34 4.39 -14.55
C PRO A 430 -27.05 5.11 -14.15
N LYS A 431 -26.72 6.18 -14.86
CA LYS A 431 -25.88 7.24 -14.30
C LYS A 431 -26.66 7.90 -13.16
N ASP A 432 -26.00 8.19 -12.04
CA ASP A 432 -26.56 8.93 -10.90
C ASP A 432 -27.75 8.25 -10.21
N ILE A 433 -27.61 6.96 -9.86
CA ILE A 433 -28.63 6.26 -9.06
C ILE A 433 -28.66 6.86 -7.65
N ASP A 434 -29.79 7.47 -7.30
CA ASP A 434 -30.14 7.81 -5.92
C ASP A 434 -30.38 6.52 -5.11
N TYR A 435 -30.14 6.54 -3.80
CA TYR A 435 -30.19 5.35 -2.91
C TYR A 435 -31.55 4.62 -2.91
N LYS A 436 -32.59 5.25 -3.47
CA LYS A 436 -33.92 4.67 -3.67
C LYS A 436 -33.95 3.86 -4.97
N PHE A 437 -33.48 2.61 -4.90
CA PHE A 437 -33.55 1.64 -5.98
C PHE A 437 -35.00 1.39 -6.42
N ASP A 438 -35.40 1.87 -7.60
CA ASP A 438 -36.57 1.35 -8.30
C ASP A 438 -36.14 0.36 -9.38
N LEU A 439 -36.36 -0.94 -9.11
CA LEU A 439 -35.97 -2.01 -10.01
C LEU A 439 -36.72 -1.99 -11.35
N ALA A 440 -37.92 -1.41 -11.39
CA ALA A 440 -38.69 -1.28 -12.63
C ALA A 440 -37.98 -0.38 -13.65
N SER A 441 -37.14 0.55 -13.18
CA SER A 441 -36.40 1.48 -14.04
C SER A 441 -35.22 0.85 -14.80
N PHE A 442 -34.80 -0.38 -14.45
CA PHE A 442 -33.67 -1.05 -15.10
C PHE A 442 -34.07 -1.86 -16.32
N GLU A 443 -35.28 -2.42 -16.33
CA GLU A 443 -35.72 -3.33 -17.40
C GLU A 443 -35.96 -2.61 -18.73
N SER A 444 -36.16 -1.29 -18.70
CA SER A 444 -36.39 -0.45 -19.88
C SER A 444 -35.14 0.22 -20.45
N LYS A 445 -33.97 0.08 -19.79
CA LYS A 445 -32.76 0.80 -20.22
C LYS A 445 -31.98 0.07 -21.29
N GLU A 446 -31.48 0.85 -22.25
CA GLU A 446 -30.51 0.38 -23.22
C GLU A 446 -29.20 0.00 -22.55
N ARG A 447 -28.54 -0.99 -23.15
CA ARG A 447 -27.29 -1.54 -22.68
C ARG A 447 -26.14 -0.58 -23.01
N ASP A 448 -25.42 -0.10 -22.01
CA ASP A 448 -24.18 0.67 -22.18
C ASP A 448 -22.96 -0.22 -21.88
N ASP A 449 -22.36 -0.77 -22.94
CA ASP A 449 -21.18 -1.64 -22.84
C ASP A 449 -19.94 -0.96 -22.23
N GLU A 450 -19.90 0.37 -22.16
CA GLU A 450 -18.82 1.13 -21.52
C GLU A 450 -19.03 1.26 -20.00
N SER A 451 -20.25 1.03 -19.52
CA SER A 451 -20.61 1.04 -18.11
C SER A 451 -20.77 -0.36 -17.52
N ALA A 452 -20.54 -1.42 -18.32
CA ALA A 452 -20.55 -2.79 -17.84
C ALA A 452 -19.48 -3.01 -16.77
N ILE A 453 -19.88 -3.54 -15.61
CA ILE A 453 -18.96 -3.93 -14.55
C ILE A 453 -18.20 -5.19 -14.97
N HIS A 454 -16.88 -5.13 -14.84
CA HIS A 454 -15.98 -6.20 -15.22
C HIS A 454 -15.41 -6.94 -14.00
N SER A 455 -15.40 -6.31 -12.82
CA SER A 455 -14.92 -6.91 -11.58
C SER A 455 -15.73 -6.41 -10.37
N PHE A 456 -15.95 -7.28 -9.40
CA PHE A 456 -16.66 -6.98 -8.15
C PHE A 456 -15.75 -7.23 -6.95
N VAL A 457 -15.60 -6.21 -6.10
CA VAL A 457 -14.88 -6.27 -4.83
C VAL A 457 -15.88 -6.10 -3.69
N PHE A 458 -16.01 -7.12 -2.86
CA PHE A 458 -16.95 -7.15 -1.74
C PHE A 458 -16.24 -6.82 -0.43
N ALA A 459 -16.73 -5.84 0.31
CA ALA A 459 -16.27 -5.47 1.64
C ALA A 459 -17.13 -6.16 2.69
N MET A 460 -16.52 -6.97 3.55
CA MET A 460 -17.20 -7.69 4.62
C MET A 460 -16.52 -7.42 5.96
N SER A 461 -17.22 -6.82 6.92
CA SER A 461 -16.72 -6.69 8.29
C SER A 461 -16.42 -8.08 8.87
N VAL A 462 -15.34 -8.24 9.61
CA VAL A 462 -15.05 -9.50 10.32
C VAL A 462 -16.18 -9.91 11.27
N LEU A 463 -16.94 -8.94 11.78
CA LEU A 463 -18.11 -9.19 12.64
C LEU A 463 -19.26 -9.88 11.90
N ALA A 464 -19.30 -9.82 10.56
CA ALA A 464 -20.31 -10.51 9.75
C ALA A 464 -20.23 -12.04 9.90
N PHE A 465 -19.08 -12.58 10.31
CA PHE A 465 -18.94 -14.00 10.61
C PHE A 465 -19.76 -14.47 11.82
N GLN A 466 -20.28 -13.53 12.62
CA GLN A 466 -21.18 -13.80 13.75
C GLN A 466 -22.65 -13.84 13.33
N ILE A 467 -22.99 -13.48 12.09
CA ILE A 467 -24.36 -13.37 11.59
C ILE A 467 -24.52 -14.29 10.37
N GLU A 468 -25.16 -15.45 10.56
CA GLU A 468 -25.29 -16.49 9.52
C GLU A 468 -26.01 -15.98 8.27
N GLU A 469 -27.00 -15.10 8.44
CA GLU A 469 -27.75 -14.48 7.36
C GLU A 469 -26.85 -13.63 6.45
N GLU A 470 -25.85 -12.95 7.02
CA GLU A 470 -24.90 -12.16 6.23
C GLU A 470 -23.96 -13.06 5.44
N ILE A 471 -23.45 -14.15 6.03
CA ILE A 471 -22.63 -15.15 5.32
C ILE A 471 -23.43 -15.73 4.14
N ALA A 472 -24.68 -16.15 4.39
CA ALA A 472 -25.57 -16.67 3.35
C ALA A 472 -25.81 -15.64 2.24
N TYR A 473 -25.96 -14.37 2.61
CA TYR A 473 -26.12 -13.28 1.67
C TYR A 473 -24.87 -13.07 0.80
N TYR A 474 -23.66 -13.03 1.37
CA TYR A 474 -22.43 -12.95 0.57
C TYR A 474 -22.26 -14.14 -0.36
N ASN A 475 -22.58 -15.36 0.08
CA ASN A 475 -22.57 -16.55 -0.78
C ASN A 475 -23.53 -16.43 -1.97
N LEU A 476 -24.71 -15.83 -1.76
CA LEU A 476 -25.63 -15.52 -2.85
C LEU A 476 -25.00 -14.50 -3.83
N LEU A 477 -24.38 -13.43 -3.33
CA LEU A 477 -23.69 -12.44 -4.18
C LEU A 477 -22.56 -13.07 -5.01
N PHE A 478 -21.73 -13.92 -4.38
CA PHE A 478 -20.64 -14.62 -5.06
C PHE A 478 -21.15 -15.53 -6.17
N LYS A 479 -22.21 -16.29 -5.89
CA LYS A 479 -22.87 -17.13 -6.89
C LYS A 479 -23.36 -16.30 -8.09
N LEU A 480 -24.04 -15.18 -7.83
CA LEU A 480 -24.57 -14.30 -8.88
C LEU A 480 -23.46 -13.67 -9.73
N CYS A 481 -22.33 -13.29 -9.15
CA CYS A 481 -21.15 -12.83 -9.88
C CYS A 481 -20.61 -13.93 -10.80
N SER A 482 -20.43 -15.13 -10.27
CA SER A 482 -19.94 -16.29 -11.01
C SER A 482 -20.86 -16.66 -12.18
N GLU A 483 -22.18 -16.55 -12.02
CA GLU A 483 -23.16 -16.73 -13.10
C GLU A 483 -23.01 -15.72 -14.25
N GLN A 484 -22.49 -14.51 -13.96
CA GLN A 484 -22.14 -13.53 -15.01
C GLN A 484 -20.78 -13.82 -15.65
N GLY A 485 -20.02 -14.79 -15.14
CA GLY A 485 -18.64 -15.08 -15.56
C GLY A 485 -17.64 -14.08 -14.99
N ILE A 486 -17.87 -13.63 -13.75
CA ILE A 486 -17.00 -12.70 -13.02
C ILE A 486 -16.62 -13.38 -11.71
N SER A 487 -15.32 -13.59 -11.47
CA SER A 487 -14.87 -14.13 -10.19
C SER A 487 -15.00 -13.05 -9.10
N PRO A 488 -15.64 -13.34 -7.95
CA PRO A 488 -15.79 -12.37 -6.88
C PRO A 488 -14.47 -12.17 -6.13
N ILE A 489 -14.21 -10.94 -5.65
CA ILE A 489 -13.13 -10.62 -4.72
C ILE A 489 -13.75 -10.25 -3.38
N LEU A 490 -13.20 -10.74 -2.27
CA LEU A 490 -13.61 -10.40 -0.92
C LEU A 490 -12.49 -9.68 -0.18
N VAL A 491 -12.84 -8.60 0.50
CA VAL A 491 -11.98 -7.86 1.41
C VAL A 491 -12.61 -7.89 2.79
N ILE A 492 -11.97 -8.59 3.73
CA ILE A 492 -12.40 -8.64 5.11
C ILE A 492 -11.89 -7.40 5.82
N THR A 493 -12.80 -6.61 6.39
CA THR A 493 -12.52 -5.31 7.00
C THR A 493 -12.76 -5.34 8.50
N ASN A 494 -12.43 -4.23 9.19
CA ASN A 494 -12.64 -4.04 10.62
C ASN A 494 -11.98 -5.13 11.50
N LEU A 495 -10.80 -5.60 11.06
CA LEU A 495 -10.03 -6.64 11.73
C LEU A 495 -9.64 -6.24 13.17
N ASP A 496 -9.51 -4.94 13.41
CA ASP A 496 -9.22 -4.30 14.69
C ASP A 496 -10.34 -4.44 15.74
N ARG A 497 -11.52 -4.93 15.34
CA ARG A 497 -12.66 -5.17 16.24
C ARG A 497 -12.54 -6.45 17.05
N LEU A 498 -11.65 -7.36 16.67
CA LEU A 498 -11.36 -8.59 17.38
C LEU A 498 -9.91 -8.57 17.86
N ASN A 499 -9.64 -9.18 19.01
CA ASN A 499 -8.25 -9.39 19.40
C ASN A 499 -7.58 -10.44 18.47
N PRO A 500 -6.23 -10.52 18.39
CA PRO A 500 -5.55 -11.41 17.46
C PRO A 500 -5.95 -12.89 17.56
N VAL A 501 -6.24 -13.39 18.78
CA VAL A 501 -6.65 -14.78 19.02
C VAL A 501 -8.06 -15.04 18.49
N GLU A 502 -9.00 -14.15 18.80
CA GLU A 502 -10.38 -14.20 18.30
C GLU A 502 -10.44 -14.07 16.78
N LEU A 503 -9.65 -13.15 16.22
CA LEU A 503 -9.54 -12.94 14.79
C LEU A 503 -9.07 -14.23 14.11
N GLN A 504 -7.96 -14.81 14.56
CA GLN A 504 -7.43 -16.03 13.98
C GLN A 504 -8.42 -17.19 14.10
N SER A 505 -9.08 -17.35 15.25
CA SER A 505 -10.11 -18.37 15.46
C SER A 505 -11.29 -18.20 14.52
N THR A 506 -11.80 -16.97 14.38
CA THR A 506 -12.92 -16.63 13.50
C THR A 506 -12.59 -16.94 12.05
N LEU A 507 -11.42 -16.48 11.59
CA LEU A 507 -10.96 -16.72 10.22
C LEU A 507 -10.80 -18.22 9.95
N ASN A 508 -10.12 -18.96 10.82
CA ASN A 508 -9.89 -20.40 10.64
C ASN A 508 -11.18 -21.22 10.59
N THR A 509 -12.21 -20.81 11.34
CA THR A 509 -13.46 -21.60 11.46
C THR A 509 -14.52 -21.22 10.45
N LYS A 510 -14.55 -19.95 10.01
CA LYS A 510 -15.67 -19.41 9.22
C LYS A 510 -15.31 -19.08 7.78
N LEU A 511 -14.04 -18.93 7.42
CA LEU A 511 -13.64 -18.65 6.03
C LEU A 511 -14.12 -19.72 5.05
N ASP A 512 -14.04 -21.01 5.43
CA ASP A 512 -14.45 -22.11 4.56
C ASP A 512 -15.99 -22.17 4.36
N MET A 513 -16.77 -21.39 5.11
CA MET A 513 -18.22 -21.23 4.86
C MET A 513 -18.51 -20.32 3.66
N LEU A 514 -17.53 -19.58 3.17
CA LEU A 514 -17.67 -18.68 2.03
C LEU A 514 -17.30 -19.41 0.73
N ASN A 515 -18.20 -19.36 -0.26
CA ASN A 515 -18.00 -19.96 -1.57
C ASN A 515 -17.18 -19.04 -2.49
N ILE A 516 -15.94 -18.79 -2.11
CA ILE A 516 -14.98 -17.94 -2.82
C ILE A 516 -13.59 -18.58 -2.79
N GLU A 517 -12.84 -18.41 -3.88
CA GLU A 517 -11.46 -18.90 -3.97
C GLU A 517 -10.56 -18.15 -2.97
N LYS A 518 -9.70 -18.88 -2.25
CA LYS A 518 -8.86 -18.31 -1.18
C LYS A 518 -7.92 -17.21 -1.68
N GLU A 519 -7.47 -17.28 -2.93
CA GLU A 519 -6.63 -16.25 -3.57
C GLU A 519 -7.37 -14.94 -3.87
N ASN A 520 -8.71 -14.94 -3.79
CA ASN A 520 -9.55 -13.76 -3.98
C ASN A 520 -9.96 -13.13 -2.64
N ILE A 521 -9.41 -13.60 -1.51
CA ILE A 521 -9.69 -13.08 -0.18
C ILE A 521 -8.51 -12.21 0.29
N PHE A 522 -8.81 -10.96 0.65
CA PHE A 522 -7.86 -9.98 1.16
C PHE A 522 -8.27 -9.50 2.54
N TYR A 523 -7.31 -9.06 3.34
CA TYR A 523 -7.52 -8.56 4.70
C TYR A 523 -7.24 -7.06 4.72
N GLY A 524 -8.30 -6.26 4.64
CA GLY A 524 -8.20 -4.79 4.60
C GLY A 524 -8.15 -4.21 6.01
N ASP A 525 -7.00 -3.67 6.40
CA ASP A 525 -6.87 -2.95 7.67
C ASP A 525 -7.29 -1.48 7.53
N SER A 526 -8.14 -1.00 8.44
CA SER A 526 -8.50 0.42 8.45
C SER A 526 -7.28 1.25 8.84
N TYR A 527 -7.13 2.43 8.23
CA TYR A 527 -6.38 3.49 8.89
C TYR A 527 -7.24 3.93 10.07
N ILE A 528 -6.79 3.62 11.28
CA ILE A 528 -7.49 3.99 12.51
C ILE A 528 -7.71 5.50 12.48
N ASN A 529 -8.94 5.96 12.73
CA ASN A 529 -9.28 7.38 12.81
C ASN A 529 -8.28 8.11 13.72
N GLY A 530 -7.62 9.14 13.20
CA GLY A 530 -6.58 9.90 13.89
C GLY A 530 -5.14 9.52 13.53
N ASN A 531 -4.92 8.43 12.78
CA ASN A 531 -3.61 8.14 12.21
C ASN A 531 -3.50 8.72 10.80
N ASN A 532 -3.08 9.99 10.72
CA ASN A 532 -2.90 10.69 9.44
C ASN A 532 -1.59 10.28 8.74
N THR A 533 -0.80 9.38 9.33
CA THR A 533 0.42 8.88 8.69
C THR A 533 0.10 7.73 7.74
N ARG A 534 0.44 7.92 6.47
CA ARG A 534 0.38 6.90 5.41
C ARG A 534 1.24 5.72 5.83
N ASP A 535 0.69 4.50 5.76
CA ASP A 535 1.35 3.25 6.10
C ASP A 535 1.58 2.48 4.79
N PRO A 536 2.82 2.44 4.29
CA PRO A 536 3.08 1.84 2.99
C PRO A 536 2.79 0.33 2.93
N ALA A 537 2.82 -0.38 4.07
CA ALA A 537 2.45 -1.80 4.12
C ALA A 537 0.94 -1.98 3.90
N LYS A 538 0.12 -1.06 4.42
CA LYS A 538 -1.33 -1.06 4.17
C LYS A 538 -1.63 -0.76 2.70
N ASP A 539 -0.92 0.20 2.10
CA ASP A 539 -1.09 0.53 0.69
C ASP A 539 -0.84 -0.67 -0.22
N GLN A 540 0.13 -1.52 0.13
CA GLN A 540 0.44 -2.73 -0.63
C GLN A 540 -0.76 -3.67 -0.72
N ILE A 541 -1.54 -3.82 0.35
CA ILE A 541 -2.76 -4.64 0.35
C ILE A 541 -3.77 -4.11 -0.66
N TYR A 542 -4.00 -2.79 -0.67
CA TYR A 542 -4.94 -2.15 -1.59
C TYR A 542 -4.46 -2.17 -3.05
N ILE A 543 -3.14 -2.09 -3.28
CA ILE A 543 -2.54 -2.33 -4.58
C ILE A 543 -2.83 -3.75 -5.04
N SER A 544 -2.62 -4.76 -4.17
CA SER A 544 -2.90 -6.17 -4.51
C SER A 544 -4.38 -6.41 -4.81
N ILE A 545 -5.30 -5.79 -4.06
CA ILE A 545 -6.75 -5.83 -4.34
C ILE A 545 -7.04 -5.24 -5.73
N LEU A 546 -6.51 -4.06 -6.04
CA LEU A 546 -6.72 -3.41 -7.33
C LEU A 546 -6.16 -4.25 -8.48
N LEU A 547 -4.98 -4.84 -8.32
CA LEU A 547 -4.38 -5.71 -9.32
C LEU A 547 -5.20 -6.96 -9.59
N LYS A 548 -5.71 -7.62 -8.53
CA LYS A 548 -6.59 -8.78 -8.71
C LYS A 548 -7.90 -8.38 -9.38
N ALA A 549 -8.42 -7.19 -9.07
CA ALA A 549 -9.60 -6.64 -9.72
C ALA A 549 -9.38 -6.33 -11.21
N ILE A 550 -8.18 -5.85 -11.59
CA ILE A 550 -7.78 -5.65 -12.98
C ILE A 550 -7.68 -7.00 -13.70
N GLU A 551 -6.98 -7.98 -13.13
CA GLU A 551 -6.82 -9.33 -13.71
C GLU A 551 -8.17 -9.99 -14.04
N ILE A 552 -9.08 -9.99 -13.06
CA ILE A 552 -10.45 -10.49 -13.23
C ILE A 552 -11.20 -9.66 -14.28
N GLY A 553 -11.11 -8.33 -14.19
CA GLY A 553 -11.76 -7.41 -15.10
C GLY A 553 -11.35 -7.61 -16.56
N GLU A 554 -10.07 -7.83 -16.82
CA GLU A 554 -9.58 -8.07 -18.18
C GLU A 554 -10.08 -9.40 -18.73
N THR A 555 -10.00 -10.45 -17.92
CA THR A 555 -10.51 -11.79 -18.27
C THR A 555 -11.99 -11.74 -18.59
N THR A 556 -12.79 -11.08 -17.74
CA THR A 556 -14.21 -10.89 -17.95
C THR A 556 -14.48 -10.11 -19.24
N ARG A 557 -13.77 -9.01 -19.49
CA ARG A 557 -13.97 -8.18 -20.69
C ARG A 557 -13.72 -8.97 -21.98
N VAL A 558 -12.63 -9.74 -22.03
CA VAL A 558 -12.31 -10.60 -23.18
C VAL A 558 -13.41 -11.63 -23.40
N ASN A 559 -13.91 -12.27 -22.33
CA ASN A 559 -14.99 -13.25 -22.42
C ASN A 559 -16.32 -12.63 -22.89
N GLN A 560 -16.65 -11.42 -22.41
CA GLN A 560 -17.82 -10.68 -22.86
C GLN A 560 -17.74 -10.34 -24.34
N GLN A 561 -16.57 -9.89 -24.83
CA GLN A 561 -16.35 -9.62 -26.25
C GLN A 561 -16.49 -10.88 -27.11
N LYS A 562 -15.90 -12.01 -26.69
CA LYS A 562 -16.06 -13.29 -27.38
C LYS A 562 -17.53 -13.70 -27.50
N ARG A 563 -18.29 -13.63 -26.39
CA ARG A 563 -19.73 -13.93 -26.38
C ARG A 563 -20.52 -13.01 -27.31
N ARG A 564 -20.15 -11.73 -27.40
CA ARG A 564 -20.79 -10.77 -28.30
C ARG A 564 -20.57 -11.14 -29.77
N ILE A 565 -19.32 -11.40 -30.15
CA ILE A 565 -18.98 -11.82 -31.52
C ILE A 565 -19.72 -13.10 -31.89
N THR A 566 -19.78 -14.10 -30.99
CA THR A 566 -20.53 -15.34 -31.23
C THR A 566 -22.03 -15.07 -31.44
N LYS A 567 -22.65 -14.19 -30.64
CA LYS A 567 -24.06 -13.83 -30.79
C LYS A 567 -24.34 -13.07 -32.09
N GLU A 568 -23.48 -12.12 -32.45
CA GLU A 568 -23.59 -11.38 -33.70
C GLU A 568 -23.46 -12.30 -34.92
N ASN A 569 -22.51 -13.24 -34.88
CA ASN A 569 -22.34 -14.24 -35.93
C ASN A 569 -23.56 -15.18 -36.03
N ALA A 570 -24.12 -15.61 -34.89
CA ALA A 570 -25.33 -16.42 -34.88
C ALA A 570 -26.56 -15.65 -35.40
N ALA A 571 -26.67 -14.36 -35.09
CA ALA A 571 -27.74 -13.51 -35.59
C ALA A 571 -27.64 -13.30 -37.11
N LYS A 572 -26.42 -13.03 -37.62
CA LYS A 572 -26.15 -12.94 -39.07
C LYS A 572 -26.50 -14.24 -39.79
N ALA A 573 -26.06 -15.39 -39.26
CA ALA A 573 -26.36 -16.70 -39.85
C ALA A 573 -27.88 -16.98 -39.91
N ARG A 574 -28.67 -16.49 -38.94
CA ARG A 574 -30.14 -16.60 -38.98
C ARG A 574 -30.77 -15.70 -40.05
N LEU A 575 -30.27 -14.48 -40.22
CA LEU A 575 -30.73 -13.56 -41.26
C LEU A 575 -30.42 -14.11 -42.66
N ASP A 576 -29.22 -14.66 -42.86
CA ASP A 576 -28.81 -15.25 -44.13
C ASP A 576 -29.65 -16.48 -44.50
N ASN A 577 -29.98 -17.33 -43.50
CA ASN A 577 -30.86 -18.48 -43.71
C ASN A 577 -32.30 -18.07 -44.04
N ASN A 578 -32.83 -17.01 -43.42
CA ASN A 578 -34.19 -16.52 -43.70
C ASN A 578 -34.29 -15.91 -45.10
N ASN A 579 -33.26 -15.21 -45.58
CA ASN A 579 -33.24 -14.65 -46.93
C ASN A 579 -33.18 -15.75 -48.01
N ASN A 580 -32.51 -16.87 -47.75
CA ASN A 580 -32.45 -17.99 -48.69
C ASN A 580 -33.78 -18.77 -48.81
N ASN A 581 -34.63 -18.77 -47.76
CA ASN A 581 -35.93 -19.46 -47.81
C ASN A 581 -37.05 -18.67 -48.50
N ASN A 582 -36.88 -17.36 -48.74
CA ASN A 582 -37.90 -16.52 -49.40
C ASN A 582 -37.73 -16.38 -50.92
N ASN A 583 -36.69 -16.98 -51.53
CA ASN A 583 -36.47 -16.97 -52.99
C ASN A 583 -36.85 -18.29 -53.66
N GLY A 584 -37.86 -18.98 -53.15
CA GLY A 584 -38.48 -20.15 -53.78
C GLY A 584 -39.31 -19.82 -55.02
N VAL A 585 -38.68 -19.30 -56.09
CA VAL A 585 -39.14 -19.47 -57.47
C VAL A 585 -38.02 -20.17 -58.22
N ASN A 586 -38.29 -21.42 -58.61
CA ASN A 586 -37.41 -22.33 -59.32
C ASN A 586 -36.76 -21.68 -60.56
N GLN A 587 -35.46 -21.40 -60.47
CA GLN A 587 -34.56 -21.56 -61.62
C GLN A 587 -33.30 -22.29 -61.15
N SER A 588 -33.12 -23.49 -61.70
CA SER A 588 -31.94 -24.33 -61.51
C SER A 588 -30.71 -23.65 -62.12
N ILE A 589 -29.98 -22.91 -61.28
CA ILE A 589 -28.65 -22.39 -61.58
C ILE A 589 -27.64 -23.28 -60.83
N PRO A 590 -26.49 -23.65 -61.43
CA PRO A 590 -25.52 -24.57 -60.84
C PRO A 590 -25.07 -24.09 -59.46
N LYS A 591 -25.11 -24.98 -58.47
CA LYS A 591 -24.63 -24.73 -57.09
C LYS A 591 -23.26 -24.06 -57.12
N PRO A 592 -23.12 -22.83 -56.60
CA PRO A 592 -21.80 -22.29 -56.27
C PRO A 592 -21.25 -23.13 -55.12
N GLN A 593 -20.05 -23.66 -55.28
CA GLN A 593 -19.30 -24.25 -54.17
C GLN A 593 -19.17 -23.17 -53.08
N SER A 594 -19.76 -23.43 -51.92
CA SER A 594 -19.65 -22.58 -50.74
C SER A 594 -18.17 -22.37 -50.40
N PRO A 595 -17.67 -21.13 -50.26
CA PRO A 595 -16.30 -20.90 -49.84
C PRO A 595 -16.16 -21.39 -48.40
N ASN A 596 -15.34 -22.41 -48.21
CA ASN A 596 -14.96 -22.94 -46.91
C ASN A 596 -14.07 -21.90 -46.22
N THR A 597 -14.66 -20.87 -45.59
CA THR A 597 -13.93 -19.80 -44.91
C THR A 597 -13.44 -20.31 -43.55
N SER A 598 -12.40 -21.15 -43.54
CA SER A 598 -11.61 -21.36 -42.34
C SER A 598 -10.95 -20.02 -41.99
N SER A 599 -11.17 -19.52 -40.77
CA SER A 599 -10.60 -18.23 -40.39
C SER A 599 -9.08 -18.36 -40.34
N GLN A 600 -8.42 -17.52 -41.12
CA GLN A 600 -6.97 -17.49 -41.28
C GLN A 600 -6.38 -16.43 -40.34
N PHE A 601 -5.24 -16.70 -39.73
CA PHE A 601 -4.51 -15.73 -38.91
C PHE A 601 -3.01 -15.75 -39.23
N LEU A 602 -2.35 -14.60 -39.04
CA LEU A 602 -0.95 -14.40 -39.39
C LEU A 602 -0.08 -14.36 -38.13
N ILE A 603 0.96 -15.19 -38.09
CA ILE A 603 2.04 -15.08 -37.09
C ILE A 603 3.27 -14.52 -37.80
N ASN A 604 3.89 -13.50 -37.20
CA ASN A 604 5.15 -13.00 -37.70
C ASN A 604 6.31 -13.84 -37.14
N VAL A 605 7.08 -14.48 -38.02
CA VAL A 605 8.24 -15.27 -37.64
C VAL A 605 9.50 -14.59 -38.17
N LYS A 606 10.48 -14.36 -37.30
CA LYS A 606 11.72 -13.66 -37.66
C LYS A 606 12.96 -14.54 -37.47
N PHE A 607 13.87 -14.47 -38.44
CA PHE A 607 15.20 -15.04 -38.35
C PHE A 607 16.22 -13.99 -38.81
N LYS A 608 17.12 -13.56 -37.91
CA LYS A 608 18.05 -12.44 -38.17
C LYS A 608 17.29 -11.20 -38.67
N ASN A 609 17.61 -10.72 -39.87
CA ASN A 609 16.99 -9.54 -40.49
C ASN A 609 15.80 -9.90 -41.40
N GLU A 610 15.46 -11.19 -41.53
CA GLU A 610 14.33 -11.64 -42.34
C GLU A 610 13.09 -11.86 -41.47
N SER A 611 11.94 -11.37 -41.94
CA SER A 611 10.63 -11.50 -41.30
C SER A 611 9.66 -12.13 -42.30
N LYS A 612 8.97 -13.19 -41.92
CA LYS A 612 7.94 -13.83 -42.75
C LYS A 612 6.64 -13.93 -41.97
N LEU A 613 5.56 -13.41 -42.57
CA LEU A 613 4.21 -13.61 -42.07
C LEU A 613 3.72 -14.98 -42.54
N ILE A 614 3.45 -15.87 -41.58
CA ILE A 614 2.99 -17.22 -41.83
C ILE A 614 1.49 -17.29 -41.54
N ASN A 615 0.74 -17.82 -42.51
CA ASN A 615 -0.70 -17.95 -42.43
C ASN A 615 -1.09 -19.32 -41.86
N PHE A 616 -1.89 -19.30 -40.79
CA PHE A 616 -2.39 -20.48 -40.10
C PHE A 616 -3.90 -20.53 -40.16
N ASN A 617 -4.44 -21.75 -40.17
CA ASN A 617 -5.86 -22.01 -39.98
C ASN A 617 -6.13 -22.36 -38.51
N GLU A 618 -7.40 -22.31 -38.08
CA GLU A 618 -7.79 -22.62 -36.70
C GLU A 618 -7.39 -24.01 -36.22
N ASN A 619 -7.18 -24.96 -37.14
CA ASN A 619 -6.83 -26.34 -36.84
C ASN A 619 -5.32 -26.60 -36.93
N SER A 620 -4.51 -25.56 -37.09
CA SER A 620 -3.06 -25.70 -37.24
C SER A 620 -2.41 -26.12 -35.93
N THR A 621 -1.52 -27.09 -36.02
CA THR A 621 -0.78 -27.71 -34.93
C THR A 621 0.63 -27.11 -34.80
N LEU A 622 1.33 -27.39 -33.70
CA LEU A 622 2.75 -27.04 -33.56
C LEU A 622 3.61 -27.68 -34.66
N THR A 623 3.22 -28.88 -35.14
CA THR A 623 3.86 -29.54 -36.28
C THR A 623 3.69 -28.73 -37.57
N ASP A 624 2.54 -28.08 -37.77
CA ASP A 624 2.33 -27.17 -38.91
C ASP A 624 3.20 -25.92 -38.79
N LEU A 625 3.33 -25.35 -37.58
CA LEU A 625 4.25 -24.25 -37.32
C LEU A 625 5.68 -24.63 -37.66
N GLN A 626 6.14 -25.82 -37.26
CA GLN A 626 7.48 -26.30 -37.58
C GLN A 626 7.68 -26.54 -39.08
N THR A 627 6.70 -27.19 -39.73
CA THR A 627 6.75 -27.52 -41.16
C THR A 627 6.79 -26.25 -42.02
N ILE A 628 5.90 -25.30 -41.74
CA ILE A 628 5.80 -24.07 -42.51
C ILE A 628 7.02 -23.18 -42.25
N THR A 629 7.50 -23.12 -41.00
CA THR A 629 8.73 -22.39 -40.66
C THR A 629 9.95 -22.97 -41.37
N SER A 630 10.10 -24.30 -41.35
CA SER A 630 11.16 -25.02 -42.05
C SER A 630 11.16 -24.70 -43.55
N LYS A 631 9.98 -24.74 -44.18
CA LYS A 631 9.80 -24.38 -45.58
C LYS A 631 10.08 -22.89 -45.85
N ALA A 632 9.64 -22.01 -44.95
CA ALA A 632 9.78 -20.57 -45.10
C ALA A 632 11.25 -20.13 -45.04
N PHE A 633 12.07 -20.73 -44.18
CA PHE A 633 13.47 -20.31 -43.98
C PHE A 633 14.51 -21.31 -44.51
N GLY A 634 14.08 -22.43 -45.11
CA GLY A 634 14.99 -23.43 -45.68
C GLY A 634 15.78 -24.22 -44.64
N PHE A 635 15.24 -24.38 -43.42
CA PHE A 635 15.87 -25.13 -42.34
C PHE A 635 15.22 -26.50 -42.18
N LYS A 636 16.00 -27.50 -41.75
CA LYS A 636 15.44 -28.72 -41.18
C LYS A 636 14.92 -28.42 -39.76
N PRO A 637 13.85 -29.09 -39.30
CA PRO A 637 13.34 -28.96 -37.93
C PRO A 637 14.40 -29.04 -36.82
N SER A 638 15.47 -29.82 -37.03
CA SER A 638 16.59 -29.98 -36.08
C SER A 638 17.62 -28.85 -36.08
N GLN A 639 17.53 -27.89 -37.01
CA GLN A 639 18.53 -26.82 -37.19
C GLN A 639 18.14 -25.52 -36.49
N TYR A 640 17.03 -25.48 -35.77
CA TYR A 640 16.58 -24.26 -35.12
C TYR A 640 15.74 -24.52 -33.86
N ARG A 641 15.62 -23.49 -33.02
CA ARG A 641 14.65 -23.42 -31.91
C ARG A 641 13.82 -22.16 -32.04
N PHE A 642 12.62 -22.20 -31.46
CA PHE A 642 11.79 -21.02 -31.34
C PHE A 642 12.21 -20.23 -30.11
N GLU A 643 12.09 -18.92 -30.18
CA GLU A 643 12.31 -18.00 -29.08
C GLU A 643 11.09 -17.09 -28.96
N LEU A 644 10.54 -17.02 -27.76
CA LEU A 644 9.41 -16.17 -27.42
C LEU A 644 9.74 -15.45 -26.11
N ASP A 645 9.56 -14.13 -26.08
CA ASP A 645 9.86 -13.29 -24.91
C ASP A 645 11.28 -13.52 -24.34
N ASN A 646 12.26 -13.66 -25.25
CA ASN A 646 13.67 -13.96 -24.98
C ASN A 646 13.94 -15.31 -24.27
N GLN A 647 13.01 -16.28 -24.41
CA GLN A 647 13.19 -17.64 -23.91
C GLN A 647 13.17 -18.63 -25.06
N ILE A 648 14.17 -19.51 -25.08
CA ILE A 648 14.27 -20.59 -26.07
C ILE A 648 13.25 -21.68 -25.70
N LEU A 649 12.35 -21.98 -26.64
CA LEU A 649 11.26 -22.94 -26.48
C LEU A 649 11.55 -24.20 -27.29
N ASN A 650 11.17 -25.35 -26.71
CA ASN A 650 11.05 -26.60 -27.47
C ASN A 650 9.75 -26.57 -28.30
N ILE A 651 9.66 -27.41 -29.33
CA ILE A 651 8.50 -27.43 -30.23
C ILE A 651 7.19 -27.81 -29.51
N ASP A 652 7.28 -28.58 -28.44
CA ASP A 652 6.19 -29.07 -27.60
C ASP A 652 5.84 -28.11 -26.44
N ASP A 653 6.46 -26.94 -26.37
CA ASP A 653 6.17 -25.95 -25.33
C ASP A 653 4.75 -25.38 -25.50
N SER A 654 3.93 -25.49 -24.43
CA SER A 654 2.53 -25.06 -24.43
C SER A 654 2.36 -23.58 -24.74
N ARG A 655 3.37 -22.74 -24.50
CA ARG A 655 3.31 -21.30 -24.80
C ARG A 655 3.27 -21.01 -26.29
N LEU A 656 3.92 -21.83 -27.13
CA LEU A 656 3.80 -21.71 -28.58
C LEU A 656 2.37 -22.03 -29.02
N LEU A 657 1.75 -23.03 -28.37
CA LEU A 657 0.36 -23.40 -28.64
C LEU A 657 -0.60 -22.28 -28.22
N ASP A 658 -0.33 -21.62 -27.10
CA ASP A 658 -1.12 -20.49 -26.63
C ASP A 658 -1.04 -19.29 -27.58
N VAL A 659 0.15 -18.98 -28.11
CA VAL A 659 0.31 -17.94 -29.15
C VAL A 659 -0.52 -18.28 -30.39
N MET A 660 -0.50 -19.54 -30.84
CA MET A 660 -1.30 -20.01 -31.98
C MET A 660 -2.81 -19.98 -31.68
N LYS A 661 -3.25 -20.40 -30.50
CA LYS A 661 -4.67 -20.48 -30.12
C LYS A 661 -5.28 -19.12 -29.81
N ASN A 662 -4.55 -18.25 -29.12
CA ASN A 662 -5.04 -16.95 -28.68
C ASN A 662 -4.93 -15.87 -29.77
N ARG A 663 -4.34 -16.19 -30.93
CA ARG A 663 -4.17 -15.29 -32.08
C ARG A 663 -3.48 -13.98 -31.68
N GLU A 664 -2.59 -14.05 -30.69
CA GLU A 664 -1.85 -12.89 -30.25
C GLU A 664 -0.93 -12.42 -31.38
N LYS A 665 -0.88 -11.12 -31.64
CA LYS A 665 0.10 -10.52 -32.57
C LYS A 665 1.49 -10.51 -31.92
N LYS A 666 2.02 -11.69 -31.60
CA LYS A 666 3.39 -11.88 -31.11
C LYS A 666 4.31 -12.25 -32.26
N THR A 667 5.54 -11.79 -32.16
CA THR A 667 6.61 -12.18 -33.07
C THR A 667 7.34 -13.36 -32.46
N ILE A 668 7.40 -14.48 -33.17
CA ILE A 668 8.21 -15.63 -32.77
C ILE A 668 9.58 -15.49 -33.43
N LEU A 669 10.64 -15.45 -32.62
CA LEU A 669 12.01 -15.44 -33.12
C LEU A 669 12.46 -16.88 -33.38
N ILE A 670 13.33 -17.07 -34.36
CA ILE A 670 14.00 -18.34 -34.60
C ILE A 670 15.49 -18.16 -34.34
N GLN A 671 16.08 -19.06 -33.56
CA GLN A 671 17.53 -19.17 -33.41
C GLN A 671 18.04 -20.41 -34.14
N LYS A 672 19.04 -20.23 -35.01
CA LYS A 672 19.69 -21.36 -35.68
C LYS A 672 20.58 -22.08 -34.67
N ILE A 673 20.39 -23.38 -34.52
CA ILE A 673 21.29 -24.24 -33.76
C ILE A 673 22.48 -24.52 -34.68
N ASN A 674 23.67 -24.04 -34.32
CA ASN A 674 24.89 -24.56 -34.90
C ASN A 674 25.10 -25.95 -34.27
N LEU A 675 24.82 -27.00 -35.05
CA LEU A 675 25.22 -28.36 -34.70
C LEU A 675 26.73 -28.54 -34.89
#